data_AF-A0A3M1S6H8-F1
#
_entry.id   AF-A0A3M1S6H8-F1
#
_cell.length_a   1.000
_cell.length_b   1.000
_cell.length_c   1.000
_cell.angle_alpha   90.00
_cell.angle_beta   90.00
_cell.angle_gamma   90.00
#
_symmetry.space_group_name_H-M   'P 1'
#
loop_
_entity.id
_entity.type
_entity.pdbx_description
1 polymer ?
#
loop_
_entity_poly.entity_id
_entity_poly.type
_entity_poly.pdbx_seq_one_letter_code
_entity_poly.pdbx_strand_id
1 'polypeptide(L)'
;MTNMLQQLSGTCARALAAAASAILIAACGGTSSDVPEGDFVPPRAAWELVFEDNFDGNSLDTSKWNIELGDGCPDLCGWGNAEVQIYTPDNITVANGTLTIQGRQELDGTYTSARINTKGKFDFRYGRVEVRARLPVGQGVWPAIWMLHSDPSIYGVWPRSGEIDIMEAFNPGNGNNEVRSTTHYGLPTPPFNGTGSGFDLGVSPDMAFHVYEMEWEKDSIRFYVDGQHFQTQKSDQWYTYYPADEQTGLYNEFGAFRQGEEDAPFNQLFHLIINLAIGGNPVGNPDPGAFPQDLEIDYVRVYKCANSDPDTRLGCGRADLSAVVLKDNDGGPLEAADTAQPYTDALDLYTDGPETIELSVGADIASNSLQPETFGDPGATVVSEPLFSPPGSGGNIAWHVMVSGGNGGVALASEDLSNDQILDTGFNFSDNRKFGIGGDAVGEIAFRMRVDSLDPGAQLVFRLDSGNGDAGEIALPESEILIGQWKTYSVKFRHFRDNPLPGGNGVDFAAVLKPFVLEVRGGAAELLVDDIRATTACKVVSACGVDLKVRALPDLVVYDDAVDLVTWDVGINGADSGSNFANYGDPSDPNNKVNWREIPAPLDPARGNVLEVTFNDSSAFGVWFIQSTVPRDLSAYSEGAVEFDIKVLDYANNTAGMTMKIDCVFPCTSNDRPLGRIADGVWETVSVPVASLIATGLDVNQVNTGLVVFPTAQNQVGKQVFLLDNIRWVSTTTAPPLQQIDLPVTFDDLNTNYTMIDFEGQGTFLTTDPDDPSNQVAQTTKGVGAQTFAGTIVGTSEGFANPIPFTATEQALSLRVRPPAAGIPILLKIENADASATAEVQVNTTVANQWETLVFDFSSVGININTPYKRAILFFDFGNIGSDTTFLWDDLQLAAGGGMLQQIDLPVTFDDPNVNYVLTDFGGTVSALVNDPDPANAGNRVAQTVKSAGAATFAGTTLGSGTGFANPIPFTPTATRMSVRVWVPTPGIPVRLKVENADASVTSEVQVQTTVSNQWETLVFDFANAGIDTTATFVQAVIFFDFGNFGNDATYYWDDLQFGP
;
A
#
# COMPACT_ATOMS: atom_id res chain seq x y z
N MET A 1 22.03 69.55 10.57
CA MET A 1 23.23 70.40 10.58
C MET A 1 24.06 70.06 11.80
N THR A 2 25.39 70.03 11.63
CA THR A 2 26.46 70.38 12.58
C THR A 2 26.27 70.20 14.10
N ASN A 3 27.12 69.32 14.66
CA ASN A 3 27.67 69.24 16.03
C ASN A 3 27.46 70.40 17.02
N MET A 4 27.29 70.06 18.31
CA MET A 4 28.15 70.42 19.48
C MET A 4 27.54 69.82 20.78
N LEU A 5 28.24 69.54 21.89
CA LEU A 5 29.63 69.82 22.31
C LEU A 5 30.12 68.72 23.30
N GLN A 6 31.44 68.55 23.46
CA GLN A 6 32.07 67.65 24.45
C GLN A 6 32.48 68.40 25.73
N GLN A 7 32.75 67.67 26.83
CA GLN A 7 33.98 67.76 27.68
C GLN A 7 34.02 66.59 28.69
N LEU A 8 35.05 65.71 28.71
CA LEU A 8 36.38 65.79 29.36
C LEU A 8 36.34 65.64 30.93
N SER A 9 37.24 64.90 31.60
CA SER A 9 38.30 63.96 31.16
C SER A 9 39.03 63.22 32.31
N GLY A 10 39.38 61.94 32.11
CA GLY A 10 40.56 61.25 32.71
C GLY A 10 40.47 60.81 34.19
N THR A 11 41.34 59.94 34.74
CA THR A 11 42.46 59.07 34.25
C THR A 11 42.95 58.27 35.49
N CYS A 12 43.67 57.14 35.51
CA CYS A 12 44.34 56.21 34.56
C CYS A 12 44.70 54.91 35.36
N ALA A 13 45.25 53.81 34.83
CA ALA A 13 45.11 53.06 33.57
C ALA A 13 46.11 51.87 33.53
N ARG A 14 45.64 50.64 33.24
CA ARG A 14 46.42 49.53 32.62
C ARG A 14 45.43 48.79 31.68
N ALA A 15 45.60 48.71 30.36
CA ALA A 15 46.71 48.15 29.57
C ALA A 15 46.81 46.62 29.71
N LEU A 16 46.69 45.78 28.67
CA LEU A 16 46.49 45.91 27.20
C LEU A 16 45.53 44.76 26.76
N ALA A 17 44.90 44.69 25.58
CA ALA A 17 45.02 45.49 24.36
C ALA A 17 43.66 45.67 23.63
N ALA A 18 43.61 46.72 22.82
CA ALA A 18 42.56 47.08 21.85
C ALA A 18 42.90 46.51 20.45
N ALA A 19 42.05 46.44 19.43
CA ALA A 19 40.57 46.50 19.29
C ALA A 19 40.24 46.32 17.77
N ALA A 20 39.07 46.84 17.34
CA ALA A 20 38.61 47.07 15.96
C ALA A 20 37.97 45.86 15.24
N SER A 21 36.87 46.03 14.49
CA SER A 21 35.93 47.17 14.45
C SER A 21 34.56 46.71 13.93
N ALA A 22 33.49 47.41 14.31
CA ALA A 22 32.14 47.15 13.82
C ALA A 22 31.79 48.05 12.62
N ILE A 23 30.81 47.60 11.80
CA ILE A 23 30.00 48.41 10.85
C ILE A 23 30.81 48.87 9.60
N LEU A 24 30.37 48.73 8.34
CA LEU A 24 29.02 48.57 7.75
C LEU A 24 29.15 47.88 6.36
N ILE A 25 28.18 47.06 5.94
CA ILE A 25 27.58 46.99 4.59
C ILE A 25 26.45 45.95 4.59
N ALA A 26 25.38 46.19 3.83
CA ALA A 26 24.34 45.22 3.51
C ALA A 26 24.30 45.00 1.99
N ALA A 27 23.67 43.90 1.55
CA ALA A 27 23.56 43.44 0.15
C ALA A 27 24.84 42.83 -0.46
N CYS A 28 25.13 41.59 -0.05
CA CYS A 28 25.33 40.45 -0.98
C CYS A 28 24.89 39.17 -0.27
N GLY A 29 24.31 38.22 -1.00
CA GLY A 29 24.09 36.86 -0.49
C GLY A 29 25.40 36.08 -0.47
N GLY A 30 25.58 35.23 0.55
CA GLY A 30 26.78 34.40 0.71
C GLY A 30 26.70 33.60 1.99
N THR A 31 26.65 32.28 1.87
CA THR A 31 26.64 31.33 2.99
C THR A 31 28.02 31.17 3.60
N SER A 32 28.10 31.05 4.93
CA SER A 32 29.25 30.49 5.64
C SER A 32 28.80 29.91 6.98
N SER A 33 28.25 28.70 6.93
CA SER A 33 27.80 27.91 8.09
C SER A 33 28.99 27.25 8.80
N ASP A 34 29.91 28.08 9.30
CA ASP A 34 31.20 27.68 9.89
C ASP A 34 31.37 28.23 11.32
N VAL A 35 30.36 28.00 12.17
CA VAL A 35 30.54 27.91 13.62
C VAL A 35 30.25 26.47 14.00
N PRO A 36 31.21 25.70 14.55
CA PRO A 36 30.92 24.37 15.07
C PRO A 36 29.91 24.47 16.20
N GLU A 37 28.70 23.97 15.95
CA GLU A 37 27.64 23.85 16.96
C GLU A 37 27.99 22.68 17.89
N GLY A 38 28.90 22.94 18.82
CA GLY A 38 29.34 21.96 19.80
C GLY A 38 28.25 21.69 20.82
N ASP A 39 27.71 20.46 20.79
CA ASP A 39 26.61 19.91 21.57
C ASP A 39 26.39 20.56 22.96
N PHE A 40 25.54 21.57 23.05
CA PHE A 40 24.92 21.96 24.31
C PHE A 40 23.62 21.17 24.49
N VAL A 41 23.76 19.86 24.73
CA VAL A 41 22.64 19.04 25.21
C VAL A 41 22.33 19.50 26.65
N PRO A 42 21.15 20.09 26.92
CA PRO A 42 20.76 20.41 28.29
C PRO A 42 20.64 19.09 29.09
N PRO A 43 20.98 19.07 30.39
CA PRO A 43 20.83 17.85 31.19
C PRO A 43 19.38 17.36 31.14
N ARG A 44 19.16 16.09 30.78
CA ARG A 44 17.83 15.46 30.84
C ARG A 44 17.20 15.74 32.20
N ALA A 45 15.95 16.18 32.17
CA ALA A 45 15.12 16.28 33.36
C ALA A 45 14.93 14.88 33.98
N ALA A 46 14.61 14.84 35.28
CA ALA A 46 14.43 13.61 36.02
C ALA A 46 12.93 13.27 36.16
N TRP A 47 12.59 11.98 36.19
CA TRP A 47 11.25 11.53 36.55
C TRP A 47 10.98 11.78 38.05
N GLU A 48 9.92 12.52 38.37
CA GLU A 48 9.44 12.78 39.74
C GLU A 48 8.17 11.95 40.00
N LEU A 49 8.20 11.08 41.02
CA LEU A 49 7.07 10.24 41.42
C LEU A 49 5.90 11.10 41.91
N VAL A 50 4.70 10.88 41.34
CA VAL A 50 3.46 11.62 41.67
C VAL A 50 2.33 10.75 42.20
N PHE A 51 2.34 9.45 41.88
CA PHE A 51 1.42 8.45 42.42
C PHE A 51 2.17 7.15 42.65
N GLU A 52 1.89 6.47 43.75
CA GLU A 52 2.32 5.09 43.98
C GLU A 52 1.28 4.28 44.75
N ASP A 53 1.22 2.99 44.47
CA ASP A 53 0.67 1.98 45.37
C ASP A 53 1.59 0.75 45.38
N ASN A 54 2.08 0.38 46.56
CA ASN A 54 2.94 -0.79 46.79
C ASN A 54 2.18 -1.90 47.55
N PHE A 55 0.85 -1.75 47.69
CA PHE A 55 -0.07 -2.76 48.24
C PHE A 55 0.30 -3.33 49.63
N ASP A 56 1.04 -2.57 50.45
CA ASP A 56 1.46 -2.88 51.84
C ASP A 56 0.31 -3.14 52.84
N GLY A 57 -0.94 -2.98 52.41
CA GLY A 57 -2.14 -3.09 53.23
C GLY A 57 -2.67 -4.52 53.43
N ASN A 58 -3.91 -4.61 53.90
CA ASN A 58 -4.69 -5.86 53.97
C ASN A 58 -6.01 -5.74 53.16
N SER A 59 -6.12 -4.72 52.32
CA SER A 59 -7.29 -4.35 51.51
C SER A 59 -6.89 -3.32 50.47
N LEU A 60 -7.59 -3.25 49.34
CA LEU A 60 -7.40 -2.20 48.32
C LEU A 60 -7.64 -0.81 48.92
N ASP A 61 -6.78 0.16 48.58
CA ASP A 61 -6.95 1.56 49.01
C ASP A 61 -8.04 2.24 48.18
N THR A 62 -9.26 2.28 48.72
CA THR A 62 -10.42 2.91 48.06
C THR A 62 -10.36 4.44 48.01
N SER A 63 -9.31 5.07 48.54
CA SER A 63 -9.01 6.49 48.27
C SER A 63 -8.26 6.68 46.94
N LYS A 64 -7.52 5.67 46.48
CA LYS A 64 -6.82 5.64 45.17
C LYS A 64 -7.64 4.97 44.08
N TRP A 65 -8.30 3.86 44.41
CA TRP A 65 -8.96 2.98 43.44
C TRP A 65 -10.48 2.97 43.55
N ASN A 66 -11.16 2.95 42.42
CA ASN A 66 -12.54 2.52 42.25
C ASN A 66 -12.57 1.01 41.95
N ILE A 67 -13.72 0.37 42.16
CA ILE A 67 -14.01 -1.00 41.72
C ILE A 67 -15.22 -0.90 40.79
N GLU A 68 -15.08 -1.39 39.55
CA GLU A 68 -16.19 -1.51 38.61
C GLU A 68 -16.92 -2.83 38.83
N LEU A 69 -18.22 -2.85 38.51
CA LEU A 69 -19.14 -3.92 38.90
C LEU A 69 -20.02 -4.34 37.72
N GLY A 70 -20.30 -5.64 37.62
CA GLY A 70 -21.22 -6.18 36.63
C GLY A 70 -20.57 -6.57 35.29
N ASP A 71 -21.44 -6.72 34.29
CA ASP A 71 -21.19 -7.16 32.92
C ASP A 71 -21.30 -6.00 31.89
N GLY A 72 -21.37 -4.76 32.38
CA GLY A 72 -21.57 -3.55 31.58
C GLY A 72 -23.01 -3.30 31.13
N CYS A 73 -23.96 -4.21 31.38
CA CYS A 73 -25.36 -3.99 31.02
C CYS A 73 -26.04 -2.90 31.89
N PRO A 74 -27.01 -2.13 31.34
CA PRO A 74 -27.55 -2.25 29.98
C PRO A 74 -26.78 -1.45 28.92
N ASP A 75 -25.88 -0.55 29.33
CA ASP A 75 -25.32 0.50 28.47
C ASP A 75 -24.21 -0.03 27.53
N LEU A 76 -23.44 -1.02 27.99
CA LEU A 76 -22.33 -1.65 27.26
C LEU A 76 -22.19 -3.13 27.66
N CYS A 77 -23.23 -3.93 27.40
CA CYS A 77 -23.27 -5.36 27.75
C CYS A 77 -22.06 -6.16 27.21
N GLY A 78 -21.51 -7.05 28.03
CA GLY A 78 -20.28 -7.80 27.72
C GLY A 78 -19.07 -6.87 27.57
N TRP A 79 -19.12 -5.70 28.23
CA TRP A 79 -18.15 -4.59 28.13
C TRP A 79 -17.78 -4.16 26.69
N GLY A 80 -18.67 -4.43 25.72
CA GLY A 80 -18.47 -4.15 24.29
C GLY A 80 -17.74 -5.27 23.54
N ASN A 81 -16.96 -6.09 24.26
CA ASN A 81 -16.10 -7.13 23.71
C ASN A 81 -16.69 -8.54 23.77
N ALA A 82 -17.97 -8.67 24.14
CA ALA A 82 -18.63 -9.96 24.46
C ALA A 82 -17.96 -10.74 25.62
N GLU A 83 -17.33 -10.03 26.56
CA GLU A 83 -16.78 -10.57 27.81
C GLU A 83 -17.88 -11.29 28.63
N VAL A 84 -17.52 -12.37 29.35
CA VAL A 84 -18.49 -13.22 30.09
C VAL A 84 -18.32 -13.21 31.61
N GLN A 85 -17.38 -12.45 32.16
CA GLN A 85 -17.28 -12.25 33.61
C GLN A 85 -18.25 -11.19 34.14
N ILE A 86 -18.71 -11.41 35.37
CA ILE A 86 -19.29 -10.36 36.21
C ILE A 86 -18.16 -9.80 37.08
N TYR A 87 -17.85 -8.50 36.97
CA TYR A 87 -16.87 -7.86 37.85
C TYR A 87 -17.44 -7.67 39.28
N THR A 88 -16.68 -8.06 40.30
CA THR A 88 -17.10 -8.03 41.72
C THR A 88 -15.94 -7.65 42.66
N PRO A 89 -16.22 -7.13 43.88
CA PRO A 89 -15.18 -6.85 44.87
C PRO A 89 -14.65 -8.12 45.55
N ASP A 90 -15.40 -9.23 45.53
CA ASP A 90 -15.03 -10.50 46.16
C ASP A 90 -13.97 -11.28 45.34
N ASN A 91 -13.50 -10.69 44.24
CA ASN A 91 -12.41 -11.16 43.39
C ASN A 91 -11.09 -10.42 43.65
N ILE A 92 -11.07 -9.48 44.61
CA ILE A 92 -9.88 -8.68 44.98
C ILE A 92 -9.33 -9.13 46.34
N THR A 93 -8.03 -9.43 46.39
CA THR A 93 -7.28 -9.61 47.65
C THR A 93 -6.07 -8.69 47.66
N VAL A 94 -5.70 -8.16 48.83
CA VAL A 94 -4.44 -7.43 49.03
C VAL A 94 -3.75 -8.00 50.27
N ALA A 95 -2.54 -8.54 50.10
CA ALA A 95 -1.76 -9.12 51.18
C ALA A 95 -0.26 -9.14 50.85
N ASN A 96 0.60 -9.01 51.86
CA ASN A 96 2.06 -9.15 51.77
C ASN A 96 2.78 -8.19 50.80
N GLY A 97 2.18 -7.07 50.40
CA GLY A 97 2.73 -6.19 49.36
C GLY A 97 2.31 -6.58 47.94
N THR A 98 1.19 -7.28 47.78
CA THR A 98 0.67 -7.69 46.47
C THR A 98 -0.84 -7.56 46.42
N LEU A 99 -1.34 -6.97 45.34
CA LEU A 99 -2.73 -7.00 44.91
C LEU A 99 -2.94 -8.23 44.02
N THR A 100 -3.97 -9.03 44.30
CA THR A 100 -4.41 -10.15 43.47
C THR A 100 -5.83 -9.89 42.97
N ILE A 101 -6.01 -9.90 41.66
CA ILE A 101 -7.31 -9.99 40.98
C ILE A 101 -7.48 -11.43 40.53
N GLN A 102 -8.44 -12.15 41.11
CA GLN A 102 -8.68 -13.56 40.82
C GLN A 102 -9.90 -13.74 39.90
N GLY A 103 -9.66 -14.23 38.69
CA GLY A 103 -10.70 -14.76 37.80
C GLY A 103 -11.14 -16.14 38.27
N ARG A 104 -12.46 -16.39 38.34
CA ARG A 104 -13.05 -17.66 38.77
C ARG A 104 -14.17 -18.11 37.85
N GLN A 105 -14.37 -19.41 37.74
CA GLN A 105 -15.69 -19.98 37.46
C GLN A 105 -16.39 -20.29 38.79
N GLU A 106 -17.63 -19.85 38.94
CA GLU A 106 -18.48 -20.12 40.10
C GLU A 106 -19.28 -21.43 39.95
N LEU A 107 -19.85 -21.93 41.04
CA LEU A 107 -20.51 -23.26 41.10
C LEU A 107 -21.77 -23.40 40.22
N ASP A 108 -22.31 -22.31 39.69
CA ASP A 108 -23.43 -22.30 38.73
C ASP A 108 -22.98 -22.21 37.26
N GLY A 109 -21.67 -22.11 37.01
CA GLY A 109 -21.06 -22.00 35.69
C GLY A 109 -20.86 -20.55 35.21
N THR A 110 -21.27 -19.54 35.98
CA THR A 110 -20.93 -18.13 35.70
C THR A 110 -19.44 -17.86 35.96
N TYR A 111 -18.92 -16.78 35.39
CA TYR A 111 -17.54 -16.32 35.63
C TYR A 111 -17.55 -15.02 36.44
N THR A 112 -16.59 -14.88 37.36
CA THR A 112 -16.39 -13.66 38.14
C THR A 112 -14.93 -13.22 38.08
N SER A 113 -14.71 -11.90 38.15
CA SER A 113 -13.37 -11.31 38.18
C SER A 113 -13.42 -9.92 38.83
N ALA A 114 -12.38 -9.10 38.71
CA ALA A 114 -12.42 -7.69 39.08
C ALA A 114 -11.82 -6.75 38.02
N ARG A 115 -12.29 -5.50 38.05
CA ARG A 115 -11.81 -4.35 37.29
C ARG A 115 -11.72 -3.16 38.23
N ILE A 116 -10.56 -2.51 38.28
CA ILE A 116 -10.30 -1.36 39.15
C ILE A 116 -9.76 -0.19 38.33
N ASN A 117 -10.04 1.04 38.74
CA ASN A 117 -9.55 2.23 38.04
C ASN A 117 -9.25 3.42 38.97
N THR A 118 -8.51 4.42 38.48
CA THR A 118 -8.18 5.65 39.25
C THR A 118 -9.07 6.86 38.94
N LYS A 119 -10.16 6.70 38.17
CA LYS A 119 -10.97 7.81 37.62
C LYS A 119 -11.48 8.75 38.71
N GLY A 120 -11.20 10.05 38.58
CA GLY A 120 -11.61 11.07 39.56
C GLY A 120 -10.89 11.00 40.92
N LYS A 121 -9.82 10.21 41.02
CA LYS A 121 -8.96 10.05 42.21
C LYS A 121 -7.50 10.36 41.89
N PHE A 122 -7.01 9.82 40.77
CA PHE A 122 -5.77 10.19 40.14
C PHE A 122 -5.94 10.11 38.62
N ASP A 123 -6.17 11.27 38.00
CA ASP A 123 -6.21 11.49 36.56
C ASP A 123 -4.97 12.33 36.18
N PHE A 124 -4.28 12.01 35.09
CA PHE A 124 -3.03 12.69 34.69
C PHE A 124 -2.89 12.83 33.17
N ARG A 125 -2.02 13.74 32.73
CA ARG A 125 -1.66 13.95 31.32
C ARG A 125 -0.15 14.05 31.19
N TYR A 126 0.41 13.22 30.30
CA TYR A 126 1.85 12.99 30.12
C TYR A 126 2.55 12.51 31.39
N GLY A 127 3.63 11.75 31.22
CA GLY A 127 4.36 11.13 32.33
C GLY A 127 4.92 9.77 31.98
N ARG A 128 5.39 9.06 33.00
CA ARG A 128 5.83 7.67 32.92
C ARG A 128 5.00 6.82 33.87
N VAL A 129 4.50 5.68 33.40
CA VAL A 129 3.82 4.66 34.21
C VAL A 129 4.74 3.45 34.33
N GLU A 130 4.77 2.84 35.51
CA GLU A 130 5.39 1.53 35.76
C GLU A 130 4.43 0.66 36.56
N VAL A 131 4.03 -0.49 36.03
CA VAL A 131 3.23 -1.49 36.76
C VAL A 131 4.00 -2.80 36.79
N ARG A 132 4.37 -3.25 37.99
CA ARG A 132 5.08 -4.52 38.18
C ARG A 132 4.09 -5.63 38.47
N ALA A 133 3.87 -6.52 37.51
CA ALA A 133 2.83 -7.53 37.55
C ALA A 133 3.30 -8.91 37.06
N ARG A 134 2.57 -9.94 37.46
CA ARG A 134 2.67 -11.33 37.01
C ARG A 134 1.30 -11.77 36.52
N LEU A 135 1.27 -12.35 35.31
CA LEU A 135 0.01 -12.51 34.57
C LEU A 135 -0.52 -13.95 34.69
N PRO A 136 -1.85 -14.14 34.65
CA PRO A 136 -2.47 -15.45 34.55
C PRO A 136 -2.24 -16.08 33.17
N VAL A 137 -2.57 -17.37 33.04
CA VAL A 137 -2.46 -18.15 31.79
C VAL A 137 -3.71 -19.00 31.54
N GLY A 138 -4.10 -19.19 30.27
CA GLY A 138 -5.18 -20.11 29.88
C GLY A 138 -6.06 -19.65 28.72
N GLN A 139 -6.94 -20.55 28.27
CA GLN A 139 -7.90 -20.28 27.19
C GLN A 139 -9.09 -19.45 27.72
N GLY A 140 -9.38 -18.34 27.03
CA GLY A 140 -10.34 -17.30 27.42
C GLY A 140 -9.86 -16.39 28.55
N VAL A 141 -8.55 -16.24 28.75
CA VAL A 141 -7.94 -15.42 29.80
C VAL A 141 -7.37 -14.15 29.19
N TRP A 142 -7.75 -12.97 29.72
CA TRP A 142 -7.37 -11.66 29.19
C TRP A 142 -7.06 -10.65 30.31
N PRO A 143 -5.82 -10.63 30.85
CA PRO A 143 -5.36 -9.57 31.72
C PRO A 143 -5.07 -8.29 30.92
N ALA A 144 -5.39 -7.13 31.50
CA ALA A 144 -5.10 -5.82 30.90
C ALA A 144 -4.66 -4.78 31.94
N ILE A 145 -3.71 -3.93 31.55
CA ILE A 145 -3.22 -2.73 32.25
C ILE A 145 -3.24 -1.60 31.22
N TRP A 146 -4.16 -0.65 31.38
CA TRP A 146 -4.52 0.30 30.32
C TRP A 146 -5.02 1.62 30.89
N MET A 147 -5.25 2.60 30.03
CA MET A 147 -5.64 3.94 30.40
C MET A 147 -6.74 4.46 29.49
N LEU A 148 -7.74 5.11 30.07
CA LEU A 148 -8.86 5.70 29.34
C LEU A 148 -9.05 7.17 29.72
N HIS A 149 -9.61 7.96 28.81
CA HIS A 149 -9.92 9.37 29.04
C HIS A 149 -10.86 9.61 30.25
N SER A 150 -10.52 10.61 31.06
CA SER A 150 -11.32 10.96 32.24
C SER A 150 -12.49 11.89 31.92
N ASP A 151 -12.38 12.76 30.91
CA ASP A 151 -13.40 13.73 30.52
C ASP A 151 -13.87 13.54 29.05
N PRO A 152 -15.06 12.96 28.81
CA PRO A 152 -15.62 12.78 27.47
C PRO A 152 -16.30 14.05 26.91
N SER A 153 -16.33 15.19 27.62
CA SER A 153 -16.93 16.42 27.09
C SER A 153 -16.09 17.13 26.02
N ILE A 154 -14.84 16.66 25.82
CA ILE A 154 -13.88 17.30 24.91
C ILE A 154 -14.00 16.73 23.50
N TYR A 155 -13.80 15.41 23.30
CA TYR A 155 -13.92 14.74 21.99
C TYR A 155 -15.09 13.72 21.92
N GLY A 156 -15.82 13.54 23.02
CA GLY A 156 -16.94 12.59 23.14
C GLY A 156 -16.54 11.30 23.83
N VAL A 157 -17.33 10.24 23.61
CA VAL A 157 -16.98 8.88 24.06
C VAL A 157 -15.95 8.23 23.12
N TRP A 158 -15.47 7.05 23.51
CA TRP A 158 -14.59 6.17 22.74
C TRP A 158 -15.01 5.99 21.25
N PRO A 159 -14.06 5.81 20.32
CA PRO A 159 -12.60 5.92 20.50
C PRO A 159 -12.10 7.37 20.41
N ARG A 160 -12.98 8.35 20.14
CA ARG A 160 -12.61 9.75 19.83
C ARG A 160 -11.84 10.47 20.93
N SER A 161 -12.02 10.10 22.19
CA SER A 161 -11.27 10.66 23.32
C SER A 161 -10.05 9.80 23.73
N GLY A 162 -9.78 8.71 23.03
CA GLY A 162 -8.57 7.90 23.17
C GLY A 162 -8.59 6.86 24.29
N GLU A 163 -7.73 5.85 24.11
CA GLU A 163 -7.39 4.73 25.00
C GLU A 163 -5.91 4.37 24.79
N ILE A 164 -5.19 3.97 25.85
CA ILE A 164 -3.76 3.61 25.81
C ILE A 164 -3.52 2.34 26.61
N ASP A 165 -3.16 1.26 25.94
CA ASP A 165 -2.99 -0.07 26.50
C ASP A 165 -1.52 -0.34 26.76
N ILE A 166 -1.13 -0.27 28.03
CA ILE A 166 0.26 -0.44 28.47
C ILE A 166 0.65 -1.92 28.37
N MET A 167 -0.28 -2.82 28.67
CA MET A 167 -0.11 -4.26 28.54
C MET A 167 -1.48 -4.93 28.40
N GLU A 168 -1.65 -5.74 27.36
CA GLU A 168 -2.66 -6.79 27.25
C GLU A 168 -2.00 -8.15 27.01
N ALA A 169 -2.67 -9.25 27.37
CA ALA A 169 -2.32 -10.58 26.87
C ALA A 169 -3.56 -11.36 26.47
N PHE A 170 -3.53 -12.02 25.32
CA PHE A 170 -4.67 -12.78 24.77
C PHE A 170 -4.36 -14.28 24.77
N ASN A 171 -5.08 -15.07 25.55
CA ASN A 171 -4.79 -16.50 25.76
C ASN A 171 -3.30 -16.79 26.10
N PRO A 172 -2.71 -16.11 27.10
CA PRO A 172 -1.32 -16.36 27.52
C PRO A 172 -1.09 -17.80 28.00
N GLY A 173 0.13 -18.30 27.86
CA GLY A 173 0.53 -19.68 28.20
C GLY A 173 0.44 -20.65 27.01
N ASN A 174 0.66 -21.95 27.28
CA ASN A 174 0.74 -23.02 26.26
C ASN A 174 1.76 -22.79 25.11
N GLY A 175 2.73 -21.89 25.31
CA GLY A 175 3.70 -21.46 24.29
C GLY A 175 3.48 -20.04 23.77
N ASN A 176 2.33 -19.43 24.06
CA ASN A 176 2.13 -18.00 23.92
C ASN A 176 2.73 -17.25 25.13
N ASN A 177 3.74 -16.43 24.87
CA ASN A 177 4.41 -15.57 25.85
C ASN A 177 4.26 -14.08 25.50
N GLU A 178 3.45 -13.74 24.50
CA GLU A 178 3.33 -12.38 23.99
C GLU A 178 2.41 -11.52 24.87
N VAL A 179 2.85 -10.29 25.13
CA VAL A 179 2.00 -9.18 25.55
C VAL A 179 1.91 -8.14 24.43
N ARG A 180 0.81 -7.41 24.33
CA ARG A 180 0.61 -6.33 23.35
C ARG A 180 0.52 -4.99 24.05
N SER A 181 1.04 -3.93 23.41
CA SER A 181 0.68 -2.55 23.72
C SER A 181 -0.04 -1.93 22.51
N THR A 182 -1.09 -1.17 22.79
CA THR A 182 -2.00 -0.62 21.78
C THR A 182 -2.37 0.82 22.18
N THR A 183 -2.87 1.61 21.23
CA THR A 183 -3.73 2.77 21.54
C THR A 183 -4.94 2.71 20.62
N HIS A 184 -6.09 3.22 21.04
CA HIS A 184 -7.29 3.33 20.20
C HIS A 184 -7.74 4.78 20.04
N TYR A 185 -8.14 5.15 18.82
CA TYR A 185 -8.42 6.54 18.42
C TYR A 185 -9.29 6.62 17.14
N GLY A 186 -9.48 7.83 16.61
CA GLY A 186 -10.13 8.05 15.32
C GLY A 186 -11.63 8.34 15.36
N LEU A 187 -12.41 7.65 14.53
CA LEU A 187 -13.80 8.00 14.17
C LEU A 187 -14.86 7.46 15.16
N PRO A 188 -16.07 8.04 15.23
CA PRO A 188 -17.16 7.57 16.11
C PRO A 188 -17.84 6.26 15.66
N THR A 189 -17.43 5.69 14.55
CA THR A 189 -18.00 4.52 13.86
C THR A 189 -16.87 3.74 13.17
N PRO A 190 -17.07 2.46 12.81
CA PRO A 190 -16.08 1.68 12.07
C PRO A 190 -15.65 2.37 10.75
N PRO A 191 -14.40 2.21 10.29
CA PRO A 191 -13.31 1.52 10.97
C PRO A 191 -12.80 2.32 12.18
N PHE A 192 -12.75 1.67 13.35
CA PHE A 192 -12.12 2.23 14.54
C PHE A 192 -10.62 1.98 14.44
N ASN A 193 -9.80 3.04 14.49
CA ASN A 193 -8.36 2.86 14.48
C ASN A 193 -7.88 2.48 15.88
N GLY A 194 -6.95 1.54 15.91
CA GLY A 194 -6.05 1.33 17.03
C GLY A 194 -4.77 0.73 16.51
N THR A 195 -3.66 1.05 17.15
CA THR A 195 -2.33 0.74 16.63
C THR A 195 -1.40 0.24 17.73
N GLY A 196 -0.62 -0.79 17.43
CA GLY A 196 0.02 -1.60 18.45
C GLY A 196 1.16 -2.47 17.95
N SER A 197 1.89 -3.07 18.89
CA SER A 197 2.87 -4.12 18.61
C SER A 197 2.97 -5.12 19.77
N GLY A 198 3.46 -6.32 19.48
CA GLY A 198 3.65 -7.39 20.45
C GLY A 198 5.08 -7.43 21.03
N PHE A 199 5.22 -8.00 22.21
CA PHE A 199 6.48 -8.26 22.91
C PHE A 199 6.47 -9.68 23.50
N ASP A 200 7.37 -10.54 23.03
CA ASP A 200 7.61 -11.86 23.62
C ASP A 200 8.43 -11.73 24.91
N LEU A 201 7.87 -12.14 26.04
CA LEU A 201 8.58 -12.18 27.34
C LEU A 201 9.73 -13.22 27.37
N GLY A 202 9.80 -14.13 26.39
CA GLY A 202 10.72 -15.26 26.32
C GLY A 202 10.44 -16.37 27.34
N VAL A 203 9.45 -16.18 28.22
CA VAL A 203 9.00 -17.10 29.27
C VAL A 203 7.49 -16.99 29.45
N SER A 204 6.86 -18.04 29.98
CA SER A 204 5.42 -18.04 30.27
C SER A 204 5.06 -16.93 31.28
N PRO A 205 4.01 -16.10 31.05
CA PRO A 205 3.74 -14.89 31.85
C PRO A 205 3.43 -15.11 33.35
N ASP A 206 3.15 -16.34 33.77
CA ASP A 206 2.90 -16.77 35.15
C ASP A 206 4.18 -17.09 35.96
N MET A 207 5.33 -17.19 35.27
CA MET A 207 6.60 -17.64 35.86
C MET A 207 7.36 -16.54 36.62
N ALA A 208 7.13 -15.27 36.30
CA ALA A 208 7.87 -14.14 36.86
C ALA A 208 7.01 -12.86 36.94
N PHE A 209 7.44 -11.92 37.79
CA PHE A 209 6.92 -10.55 37.80
C PHE A 209 7.79 -9.69 36.88
N HIS A 210 7.18 -9.17 35.81
CA HIS A 210 7.76 -8.22 34.87
C HIS A 210 7.29 -6.79 35.21
N VAL A 211 8.03 -5.78 34.75
CA VAL A 211 7.61 -4.38 34.82
C VAL A 211 7.10 -3.95 33.44
N TYR A 212 5.82 -3.59 33.34
CA TYR A 212 5.20 -3.03 32.14
C TYR A 212 5.20 -1.50 32.26
N GLU A 213 5.74 -0.81 31.26
CA GLU A 213 6.04 0.62 31.37
C GLU A 213 5.61 1.40 30.13
N MET A 214 5.22 2.66 30.33
CA MET A 214 4.90 3.62 29.28
C MET A 214 5.55 4.96 29.60
N GLU A 215 6.21 5.61 28.64
CA GLU A 215 6.60 7.03 28.66
C GLU A 215 5.71 7.78 27.65
N TRP A 216 4.76 8.59 28.13
CA TRP A 216 3.79 9.36 27.34
C TRP A 216 4.11 10.85 27.38
N GLU A 217 4.31 11.43 26.21
CA GLU A 217 4.76 12.79 25.98
C GLU A 217 3.89 13.43 24.87
N LYS A 218 3.96 14.76 24.67
CA LYS A 218 3.02 15.48 23.78
C LYS A 218 3.00 14.98 22.33
N ASP A 219 4.15 14.59 21.81
CA ASP A 219 4.33 14.15 20.42
C ASP A 219 4.53 12.64 20.27
N SER A 220 4.54 11.87 21.38
CA SER A 220 4.91 10.45 21.34
C SER A 220 4.54 9.65 22.59
N ILE A 221 4.24 8.36 22.39
CA ILE A 221 4.01 7.35 23.45
C ILE A 221 4.99 6.21 23.22
N ARG A 222 5.82 5.89 24.22
CA ARG A 222 6.84 4.83 24.17
C ARG A 222 6.53 3.72 25.16
N PHE A 223 6.54 2.46 24.73
CA PHE A 223 6.26 1.29 25.56
C PHE A 223 7.50 0.44 25.82
N TYR A 224 7.57 -0.15 27.02
CA TYR A 224 8.69 -0.96 27.48
C TYR A 224 8.22 -2.14 28.33
N VAL A 225 9.03 -3.21 28.34
CA VAL A 225 8.95 -4.28 29.34
C VAL A 225 10.33 -4.49 29.97
N ASP A 226 10.41 -4.53 31.29
CA ASP A 226 11.65 -4.65 32.09
C ASP A 226 12.76 -3.64 31.69
N GLY A 227 12.37 -2.48 31.17
CA GLY A 227 13.23 -1.40 30.68
C GLY A 227 13.69 -1.55 29.22
N GLN A 228 13.27 -2.60 28.52
CA GLN A 228 13.50 -2.82 27.09
C GLN A 228 12.42 -2.11 26.27
N HIS A 229 12.83 -1.13 25.47
CA HIS A 229 11.96 -0.40 24.55
C HIS A 229 11.57 -1.27 23.36
N PHE A 230 10.28 -1.32 23.03
CA PHE A 230 9.80 -2.09 21.88
C PHE A 230 8.80 -1.36 20.98
N GLN A 231 8.30 -0.18 21.35
CA GLN A 231 7.31 0.52 20.54
C GLN A 231 7.31 2.03 20.80
N THR A 232 7.47 2.83 19.74
CA THR A 232 7.15 4.27 19.75
C THR A 232 5.93 4.50 18.87
N GLN A 233 4.93 5.21 19.39
CA GLN A 233 3.89 5.88 18.61
C GLN A 233 4.15 7.38 18.62
N LYS A 234 3.72 8.10 17.57
CA LYS A 234 3.93 9.54 17.39
C LYS A 234 2.66 10.28 16.99
N SER A 235 2.63 11.59 17.22
CA SER A 235 1.47 12.45 16.94
C SER A 235 1.15 12.66 15.46
N ASP A 236 2.06 12.31 14.55
CA ASP A 236 1.79 12.22 13.10
C ASP A 236 1.14 10.89 12.68
N GLN A 237 1.05 9.91 13.57
CA GLN A 237 0.49 8.57 13.31
C GLN A 237 -0.93 8.37 13.86
N TRP A 238 -1.41 9.28 14.73
CA TRP A 238 -2.75 9.21 15.33
C TRP A 238 -3.64 10.41 14.99
N TYR A 239 -4.94 10.29 15.31
CA TYR A 239 -5.93 11.36 15.08
C TYR A 239 -7.21 11.17 15.87
N THR A 240 -8.04 12.21 15.90
CA THR A 240 -9.47 12.09 16.25
C THR A 240 -10.30 13.00 15.34
N TYR A 241 -11.46 12.51 14.91
CA TYR A 241 -12.50 13.33 14.26
C TYR A 241 -13.76 13.26 15.12
N TYR A 242 -14.22 14.41 15.60
CA TYR A 242 -15.32 14.49 16.56
C TYR A 242 -16.41 15.49 16.16
N PRO A 243 -17.68 15.20 16.48
CA PRO A 243 -18.77 16.18 16.42
C PRO A 243 -18.47 17.35 17.38
N ALA A 244 -18.28 18.55 16.86
CA ALA A 244 -17.80 19.71 17.63
C ALA A 244 -18.74 20.92 17.54
N ASP A 245 -19.00 21.57 18.66
CA ASP A 245 -19.65 22.89 18.68
C ASP A 245 -18.72 23.98 18.11
N GLU A 246 -19.22 24.73 17.13
CA GLU A 246 -18.46 25.75 16.37
C GLU A 246 -17.84 26.84 17.26
N GLN A 247 -18.48 27.19 18.37
CA GLN A 247 -18.07 28.32 19.23
C GLN A 247 -17.09 27.92 20.33
N THR A 248 -17.20 26.69 20.84
CA THR A 248 -16.41 26.20 21.98
C THR A 248 -15.30 25.23 21.58
N GLY A 249 -15.45 24.53 20.44
CA GLY A 249 -14.55 23.43 20.06
C GLY A 249 -14.66 22.19 20.95
N LEU A 250 -15.73 22.08 21.75
CA LEU A 250 -16.02 20.93 22.61
C LEU A 250 -17.02 19.98 21.93
N TYR A 251 -17.12 18.75 22.44
CA TYR A 251 -17.99 17.74 21.85
C TYR A 251 -19.47 18.13 21.95
N ASN A 252 -20.13 18.16 20.80
CA ASN A 252 -21.58 18.23 20.66
C ASN A 252 -21.99 17.28 19.53
N GLU A 253 -22.82 16.27 19.84
CA GLU A 253 -23.30 15.27 18.87
C GLU A 253 -23.94 15.87 17.61
N PHE A 254 -24.57 17.05 17.73
CA PHE A 254 -25.19 17.81 16.64
C PHE A 254 -24.29 18.92 16.07
N GLY A 255 -23.01 18.97 16.44
CA GLY A 255 -21.99 19.82 15.84
C GLY A 255 -21.29 19.14 14.66
N ALA A 256 -20.80 19.91 13.69
CA ALA A 256 -20.10 19.40 12.50
C ALA A 256 -18.84 18.59 12.85
N PHE A 257 -18.36 17.74 11.95
CA PHE A 257 -17.11 17.03 12.16
C PHE A 257 -15.92 17.99 12.15
N ARG A 258 -15.04 17.84 13.15
CA ARG A 258 -13.79 18.57 13.28
C ARG A 258 -12.65 17.60 13.59
N GLN A 259 -11.51 17.78 12.93
CA GLN A 259 -10.25 17.12 13.27
C GLN A 259 -9.72 17.69 14.60
N GLY A 260 -9.17 16.81 15.44
CA GLY A 260 -8.42 17.20 16.63
C GLY A 260 -7.15 18.00 16.30
N GLU A 261 -6.57 18.60 17.34
CA GLU A 261 -5.20 19.13 17.26
C GLU A 261 -4.21 17.95 17.09
N GLU A 262 -2.99 18.20 16.63
CA GLU A 262 -1.91 17.20 16.39
C GLU A 262 -1.71 16.20 17.54
N ASP A 263 -1.77 16.65 18.80
CA ASP A 263 -1.59 15.78 19.97
C ASP A 263 -2.89 15.08 20.44
N ALA A 264 -4.01 15.24 19.74
CA ALA A 264 -5.30 14.64 20.07
C ALA A 264 -5.47 13.23 19.47
N PRO A 265 -6.09 12.28 20.20
CA PRO A 265 -6.82 12.48 21.46
C PRO A 265 -5.95 12.44 22.74
N PHE A 266 -4.68 12.07 22.62
CA PHE A 266 -3.78 11.81 23.75
C PHE A 266 -3.20 13.08 24.41
N ASN A 267 -3.94 14.19 24.34
CA ASN A 267 -3.60 15.50 24.92
C ASN A 267 -4.53 15.91 26.08
N GLN A 268 -5.32 14.97 26.61
CA GLN A 268 -6.26 15.15 27.72
C GLN A 268 -5.84 14.39 28.98
N LEU A 269 -6.64 14.50 30.06
CA LEU A 269 -6.45 13.71 31.28
C LEU A 269 -6.96 12.28 31.10
N PHE A 270 -6.13 11.30 31.45
CA PHE A 270 -6.43 9.87 31.45
C PHE A 270 -6.35 9.30 32.87
N HIS A 271 -7.06 8.20 33.12
CA HIS A 271 -6.99 7.41 34.36
C HIS A 271 -6.56 5.98 34.05
N LEU A 272 -5.85 5.35 35.00
CA LEU A 272 -5.38 3.97 34.88
C LEU A 272 -6.51 2.99 35.20
N ILE A 273 -6.55 1.87 34.49
CA ILE A 273 -7.46 0.74 34.64
C ILE A 273 -6.63 -0.56 34.71
N ILE A 274 -7.01 -1.48 35.60
CA ILE A 274 -6.44 -2.83 35.68
C ILE A 274 -7.58 -3.83 35.86
N ASN A 275 -7.63 -4.86 35.02
CA ASN A 275 -8.63 -5.93 35.09
C ASN A 275 -8.10 -7.27 34.60
N LEU A 276 -8.90 -8.30 34.85
CA LEU A 276 -8.78 -9.61 34.25
C LEU A 276 -10.13 -9.98 33.62
N ALA A 277 -10.26 -9.79 32.31
CA ALA A 277 -11.42 -10.24 31.56
C ALA A 277 -11.38 -11.77 31.33
N ILE A 278 -12.56 -12.36 31.14
CA ILE A 278 -12.76 -13.78 30.89
C ILE A 278 -13.71 -13.93 29.70
N GLY A 279 -13.22 -14.58 28.65
CA GLY A 279 -13.89 -14.67 27.36
C GLY A 279 -13.97 -13.32 26.62
N GLY A 280 -14.55 -13.34 25.43
CA GLY A 280 -14.73 -12.16 24.57
C GLY A 280 -14.22 -12.41 23.15
N ASN A 281 -14.43 -11.44 22.26
CA ASN A 281 -14.05 -11.53 20.85
C ASN A 281 -12.55 -11.85 20.63
N PRO A 282 -11.58 -11.25 21.36
CA PRO A 282 -10.15 -11.51 21.12
C PRO A 282 -9.68 -12.89 21.61
N VAL A 283 -10.24 -13.38 22.72
CA VAL A 283 -9.78 -14.63 23.36
C VAL A 283 -10.67 -15.85 23.08
N GLY A 284 -11.89 -15.64 22.61
CA GLY A 284 -12.89 -16.69 22.37
C GLY A 284 -13.58 -17.17 23.64
N ASN A 285 -14.06 -18.41 23.63
CA ASN A 285 -14.71 -19.01 24.79
C ASN A 285 -13.67 -19.44 25.86
N PRO A 286 -13.94 -19.23 27.16
CA PRO A 286 -13.08 -19.72 28.23
C PRO A 286 -13.14 -21.24 28.41
N ASP A 287 -12.00 -21.84 28.75
CA ASP A 287 -11.94 -23.23 29.23
C ASP A 287 -12.20 -23.25 30.76
N PRO A 288 -13.29 -23.89 31.23
CA PRO A 288 -13.53 -24.11 32.66
C PRO A 288 -12.33 -24.72 33.41
N GLY A 289 -11.53 -25.55 32.74
CA GLY A 289 -10.35 -26.21 33.30
C GLY A 289 -9.18 -25.28 33.62
N ALA A 290 -9.17 -24.05 33.12
CA ALA A 290 -8.12 -23.07 33.39
C ALA A 290 -8.28 -22.35 34.74
N PHE A 291 -9.49 -22.29 35.32
CA PHE A 291 -9.81 -21.43 36.45
C PHE A 291 -9.73 -22.14 37.83
N PRO A 292 -9.40 -21.42 38.92
CA PRO A 292 -9.16 -19.98 39.02
C PRO A 292 -7.81 -19.53 38.44
N GLN A 293 -7.73 -18.25 38.09
CA GLN A 293 -6.54 -17.60 37.54
C GLN A 293 -6.27 -16.28 38.28
N ASP A 294 -5.00 -16.03 38.62
CA ASP A 294 -4.59 -14.89 39.43
C ASP A 294 -3.75 -13.90 38.60
N LEU A 295 -4.21 -12.64 38.53
CA LEU A 295 -3.40 -11.49 38.10
C LEU A 295 -2.84 -10.81 39.35
N GLU A 296 -1.52 -10.82 39.50
CA GLU A 296 -0.82 -10.29 40.69
C GLU A 296 -0.04 -9.01 40.35
N ILE A 297 -0.17 -7.97 41.18
CA ILE A 297 0.51 -6.69 41.03
C ILE A 297 1.27 -6.36 42.32
N ASP A 298 2.58 -6.16 42.19
CA ASP A 298 3.54 -5.82 43.27
C ASP A 298 3.58 -4.31 43.52
N TYR A 299 3.59 -3.49 42.45
CA TYR A 299 3.37 -2.05 42.56
C TYR A 299 2.78 -1.43 41.30
N VAL A 300 2.16 -0.27 41.49
CA VAL A 300 1.82 0.72 40.46
C VAL A 300 2.52 2.03 40.80
N ARG A 301 3.24 2.65 39.87
CA ARG A 301 3.86 3.96 40.03
C ARG A 301 3.64 4.84 38.80
N VAL A 302 3.43 6.13 39.03
CA VAL A 302 3.33 7.15 37.97
C VAL A 302 4.23 8.33 38.30
N TYR A 303 4.95 8.82 37.30
CA TYR A 303 5.95 9.87 37.37
C TYR A 303 5.61 10.99 36.38
N LYS A 304 5.93 12.24 36.71
CA LYS A 304 5.96 13.37 35.77
C LYS A 304 7.39 13.78 35.45
N CYS A 305 7.60 14.54 34.39
CA CYS A 305 8.93 15.11 34.10
C CYS A 305 9.23 16.32 34.99
N ALA A 306 10.40 16.37 35.63
CA ALA A 306 10.75 17.43 36.57
C ALA A 306 11.36 18.67 35.88
N ASN A 307 10.62 19.77 35.90
CA ASN A 307 11.00 21.10 35.36
C ASN A 307 10.94 21.23 33.82
N SER A 308 10.25 20.35 33.11
CA SER A 308 9.74 20.68 31.77
C SER A 308 8.35 21.31 31.83
N ASP A 309 7.97 21.98 30.75
CA ASP A 309 6.60 22.41 30.50
C ASP A 309 5.93 21.36 29.59
N PRO A 310 4.86 20.68 30.05
CA PRO A 310 4.23 19.57 29.32
C PRO A 310 3.76 19.95 27.91
N ASP A 311 3.43 21.22 27.66
CA ASP A 311 2.90 21.66 26.37
C ASP A 311 4.01 22.01 25.35
N THR A 312 5.29 21.95 25.73
CA THR A 312 6.44 22.41 24.92
C THR A 312 7.16 21.33 24.10
N ARG A 313 6.60 20.11 23.98
CA ARG A 313 7.22 18.91 23.35
C ARG A 313 8.54 18.44 24.00
N LEU A 314 9.01 19.07 25.08
CA LEU A 314 10.26 18.69 25.77
C LEU A 314 9.98 17.75 26.95
N GLY A 315 9.99 16.45 26.64
CA GLY A 315 9.80 15.36 27.60
C GLY A 315 11.02 15.02 28.48
N CYS A 316 10.87 13.96 29.27
CA CYS A 316 11.95 13.31 30.04
C CYS A 316 12.47 12.03 29.38
N GLY A 317 11.81 11.56 28.32
CA GLY A 317 11.96 10.22 27.79
C GLY A 317 13.35 9.87 27.26
N ARG A 318 13.54 8.58 27.06
CA ARG A 318 14.69 8.07 26.30
C ARG A 318 14.45 8.36 24.82
N ALA A 319 15.50 8.81 24.12
CA ALA A 319 15.47 8.95 22.67
C ALA A 319 15.23 7.57 22.04
N ASP A 320 14.47 7.53 20.94
CA ASP A 320 14.08 6.28 20.28
C ASP A 320 15.33 5.47 19.86
N LEU A 321 15.47 4.27 20.42
CA LEU A 321 16.59 3.34 20.13
C LEU A 321 16.12 2.08 19.37
N SER A 322 14.82 1.91 19.18
CA SER A 322 14.18 0.77 18.51
C SER A 322 12.77 1.17 18.07
N ALA A 323 12.63 1.71 16.87
CA ALA A 323 11.32 1.84 16.24
C ALA A 323 10.91 0.47 15.68
N VAL A 324 9.83 -0.10 16.23
CA VAL A 324 9.15 -1.27 15.65
C VAL A 324 8.01 -0.77 14.78
N VAL A 325 7.80 -1.42 13.64
CA VAL A 325 6.69 -1.10 12.73
C VAL A 325 5.37 -1.32 13.47
N LEU A 326 4.62 -0.23 13.66
CA LEU A 326 3.29 -0.27 14.22
C LEU A 326 2.35 -1.00 13.27
N LYS A 327 1.54 -1.91 13.81
CA LYS A 327 0.42 -2.51 13.10
C LYS A 327 -0.88 -1.85 13.55
N ASP A 328 -1.86 -1.75 12.66
CA ASP A 328 -3.22 -1.41 13.07
C ASP A 328 -3.97 -2.63 13.65
N ASN A 329 -5.24 -2.43 14.02
CA ASN A 329 -6.11 -3.48 14.56
C ASN A 329 -6.43 -4.57 13.53
N ASP A 330 -6.43 -4.24 12.24
CA ASP A 330 -6.66 -5.18 11.14
C ASP A 330 -5.39 -5.99 10.81
N GLY A 331 -4.24 -5.58 11.38
CA GLY A 331 -2.95 -6.27 11.32
C GLY A 331 -2.00 -5.75 10.24
N GLY A 332 -2.43 -4.77 9.45
CA GLY A 332 -1.60 -4.11 8.45
C GLY A 332 -0.58 -3.15 9.08
N PRO A 333 0.55 -2.86 8.42
CA PRO A 333 1.45 -1.81 8.89
C PRO A 333 0.76 -0.44 8.80
N LEU A 334 1.12 0.48 9.70
CA LEU A 334 0.89 1.90 9.42
C LEU A 334 1.84 2.35 8.31
N GLU A 335 1.28 2.56 7.12
CA GLU A 335 1.95 3.21 6.01
C GLU A 335 2.10 4.73 6.27
N ALA A 336 2.59 5.48 5.28
CA ALA A 336 3.01 6.88 5.45
C ALA A 336 1.89 7.80 6.00
N ALA A 337 2.27 8.92 6.63
CA ALA A 337 1.37 9.82 7.37
C ALA A 337 0.10 10.25 6.60
N ASP A 338 0.18 10.33 5.27
CA ASP A 338 -0.95 10.67 4.38
C ASP A 338 -2.03 9.56 4.27
N THR A 339 -1.80 8.38 4.86
CA THR A 339 -2.76 7.24 4.96
C THR A 339 -3.24 6.96 6.38
N ALA A 340 -2.54 7.51 7.39
CA ALA A 340 -2.93 7.34 8.80
C ALA A 340 -4.17 8.18 9.18
N GLN A 341 -4.44 9.24 8.42
CA GLN A 341 -5.64 10.09 8.54
C GLN A 341 -6.72 9.61 7.56
N PRO A 342 -8.02 9.63 7.92
CA PRO A 342 -9.09 9.39 6.96
C PRO A 342 -9.22 10.58 6.01
N TYR A 343 -9.35 10.31 4.72
CA TYR A 343 -9.71 11.33 3.75
C TYR A 343 -11.12 11.82 4.05
N THR A 344 -11.33 13.13 4.06
CA THR A 344 -12.66 13.73 4.16
C THR A 344 -12.97 14.47 2.87
N ASP A 345 -14.00 14.03 2.16
CA ASP A 345 -14.53 14.72 0.99
C ASP A 345 -15.96 15.22 1.26
N ALA A 346 -16.33 16.33 0.63
CA ALA A 346 -17.51 17.09 0.97
C ALA A 346 -18.17 17.77 -0.25
N LEU A 347 -19.41 17.35 -0.50
CA LEU A 347 -20.29 17.88 -1.54
C LEU A 347 -21.14 19.02 -0.98
N ASP A 348 -21.01 20.22 -1.55
CA ASP A 348 -21.93 21.32 -1.27
C ASP A 348 -23.29 21.07 -1.95
N LEU A 349 -24.37 21.36 -1.21
CA LEU A 349 -25.76 21.20 -1.63
C LEU A 349 -26.49 22.56 -1.70
N TYR A 350 -26.05 23.52 -0.89
CA TYR A 350 -26.55 24.90 -0.92
C TYR A 350 -25.49 25.89 -0.39
N THR A 351 -25.07 26.84 -1.22
CA THR A 351 -24.15 27.94 -0.87
C THR A 351 -24.68 29.26 -1.44
N ASP A 352 -25.26 30.15 -0.63
CA ASP A 352 -26.02 31.33 -1.12
C ASP A 352 -27.17 30.97 -2.13
N GLY A 353 -27.48 29.68 -2.34
CA GLY A 353 -28.43 29.17 -3.34
C GLY A 353 -28.27 27.65 -3.56
N PRO A 354 -29.25 26.95 -4.19
CA PRO A 354 -29.18 25.51 -4.43
C PRO A 354 -28.12 25.16 -5.48
N GLU A 355 -27.29 24.16 -5.22
CA GLU A 355 -26.16 23.83 -6.09
C GLU A 355 -26.57 23.08 -7.38
N THR A 356 -25.77 23.26 -8.42
CA THR A 356 -25.78 22.42 -9.64
C THR A 356 -24.50 21.61 -9.66
N ILE A 357 -24.63 20.32 -9.39
CA ILE A 357 -23.49 19.43 -9.22
C ILE A 357 -23.19 18.80 -10.58
N GLU A 358 -21.95 18.95 -11.06
CA GLU A 358 -21.54 18.56 -12.41
C GLU A 358 -20.58 17.37 -12.39
N LEU A 359 -20.81 16.40 -13.26
CA LEU A 359 -19.90 15.30 -13.57
C LEU A 359 -19.35 15.51 -14.99
N SER A 360 -18.05 15.79 -15.07
CA SER A 360 -17.34 15.86 -16.35
C SER A 360 -17.09 14.46 -16.91
N VAL A 361 -17.43 14.26 -18.18
CA VAL A 361 -17.24 13.01 -18.92
C VAL A 361 -16.51 13.35 -20.23
N GLY A 362 -15.24 13.74 -20.09
CA GLY A 362 -14.40 14.21 -21.18
C GLY A 362 -14.78 15.60 -21.69
N ALA A 363 -15.59 15.63 -22.74
CA ALA A 363 -16.15 16.83 -23.36
C ALA A 363 -17.60 17.12 -22.90
N ASP A 364 -18.35 16.08 -22.57
CA ASP A 364 -19.72 16.21 -22.08
C ASP A 364 -19.72 16.52 -20.58
N ILE A 365 -20.70 17.31 -20.16
CA ILE A 365 -20.97 17.61 -18.75
C ILE A 365 -22.39 17.14 -18.47
N ALA A 366 -22.54 16.14 -17.62
CA ALA A 366 -23.83 15.77 -17.04
C ALA A 366 -23.97 16.48 -15.68
N SER A 367 -25.19 16.84 -15.28
CA SER A 367 -25.38 17.54 -14.02
C SER A 367 -26.69 17.17 -13.31
N ASN A 368 -26.73 17.47 -12.01
CA ASN A 368 -27.92 17.37 -11.18
C ASN A 368 -28.12 18.69 -10.44
N SER A 369 -29.11 19.47 -10.89
CA SER A 369 -29.48 20.76 -10.32
C SER A 369 -30.45 20.55 -9.16
N LEU A 370 -30.04 20.87 -7.93
CA LEU A 370 -30.87 20.63 -6.75
C LEU A 370 -32.14 21.50 -6.75
N GLN A 371 -33.30 20.86 -6.63
CA GLN A 371 -34.62 21.49 -6.72
C GLN A 371 -35.19 21.77 -5.31
N PRO A 372 -35.44 23.04 -4.94
CA PRO A 372 -36.14 23.39 -3.69
C PRO A 372 -37.63 23.07 -3.76
N GLU A 373 -38.06 22.06 -2.99
CA GLU A 373 -39.46 21.65 -2.86
C GLU A 373 -40.13 22.20 -1.59
N THR A 374 -41.46 22.12 -1.54
CA THR A 374 -42.27 22.31 -0.33
C THR A 374 -43.26 21.16 -0.14
N PHE A 375 -43.53 20.77 1.10
CA PHE A 375 -44.52 19.74 1.44
C PHE A 375 -45.24 20.06 2.75
N GLY A 376 -46.42 19.48 2.97
CA GLY A 376 -47.13 19.65 4.23
C GLY A 376 -48.50 18.99 4.29
N ASP A 377 -49.02 18.87 5.50
CA ASP A 377 -50.33 18.29 5.80
C ASP A 377 -51.50 19.15 5.29
N PRO A 378 -52.71 18.57 5.08
CA PRO A 378 -53.90 19.32 4.69
C PRO A 378 -54.30 20.42 5.69
N GLY A 379 -53.86 21.66 5.42
CA GLY A 379 -54.06 22.83 6.28
C GLY A 379 -52.77 23.56 6.66
N ALA A 380 -51.61 22.94 6.42
CA ALA A 380 -50.32 23.61 6.52
C ALA A 380 -50.17 24.72 5.48
N THR A 381 -49.45 25.77 5.85
CA THR A 381 -48.97 26.84 4.98
C THR A 381 -47.46 26.86 5.10
N VAL A 382 -46.77 26.60 3.98
CA VAL A 382 -45.32 26.69 3.86
C VAL A 382 -44.98 27.85 2.93
N VAL A 383 -44.03 28.68 3.35
CA VAL A 383 -43.33 29.65 2.49
C VAL A 383 -41.88 29.21 2.40
N SER A 384 -41.32 29.29 1.20
CA SER A 384 -39.98 28.85 0.86
C SER A 384 -39.39 29.85 -0.13
N GLU A 385 -38.39 30.61 0.31
CA GLU A 385 -37.67 31.59 -0.51
C GLU A 385 -36.17 31.20 -0.51
N PRO A 386 -35.73 30.29 -1.40
CA PRO A 386 -34.37 29.73 -1.42
C PRO A 386 -33.29 30.71 -1.93
N LEU A 387 -33.64 31.95 -2.23
CA LEU A 387 -32.73 33.03 -2.64
C LEU A 387 -33.05 34.34 -1.89
N PHE A 388 -33.40 34.23 -0.59
CA PHE A 388 -33.77 35.37 0.25
C PHE A 388 -32.51 36.04 0.83
N SER A 389 -32.39 37.37 0.70
CA SER A 389 -31.28 38.12 1.33
C SER A 389 -31.77 38.83 2.61
N PRO A 390 -31.37 38.38 3.82
CA PRO A 390 -31.93 38.91 5.06
C PRO A 390 -31.64 40.41 5.27
N PRO A 391 -32.61 41.23 5.71
CA PRO A 391 -32.40 42.66 5.92
C PRO A 391 -31.24 42.98 6.87
N GLY A 392 -30.11 43.43 6.30
CA GLY A 392 -28.90 43.73 7.05
C GLY A 392 -27.81 42.65 7.03
N SER A 393 -27.97 41.58 6.24
CA SER A 393 -26.95 40.52 6.06
C SER A 393 -25.62 41.04 5.48
N GLY A 394 -25.66 42.17 4.77
CA GLY A 394 -24.53 42.71 4.00
C GLY A 394 -24.59 42.37 2.51
N GLY A 395 -25.44 41.41 2.12
CA GLY A 395 -25.60 40.93 0.75
C GLY A 395 -25.83 39.42 0.69
N ASN A 396 -25.34 38.68 1.69
CA ASN A 396 -25.53 37.24 1.83
C ASN A 396 -27.01 36.85 1.68
N ILE A 397 -27.20 35.70 1.08
CA ILE A 397 -28.45 35.00 0.84
C ILE A 397 -28.59 33.93 1.94
N ALA A 398 -29.81 33.42 2.11
CA ALA A 398 -30.13 32.22 2.87
C ALA A 398 -31.48 31.70 2.37
N TRP A 399 -31.80 30.45 2.67
CA TRP A 399 -33.11 29.90 2.44
C TRP A 399 -34.06 30.30 3.57
N HIS A 400 -35.01 31.20 3.29
CA HIS A 400 -36.05 31.56 4.26
C HIS A 400 -37.22 30.58 4.17
N VAL A 401 -37.59 30.02 5.33
CA VAL A 401 -38.62 29.00 5.47
C VAL A 401 -39.58 29.41 6.58
N MET A 402 -40.88 29.46 6.29
CA MET A 402 -41.93 29.64 7.29
C MET A 402 -42.95 28.52 7.19
N VAL A 403 -43.28 27.88 8.31
CA VAL A 403 -44.31 26.83 8.39
C VAL A 403 -45.34 27.22 9.43
N SER A 404 -46.63 27.02 9.14
CA SER A 404 -47.73 27.28 10.07
C SER A 404 -49.00 26.48 9.73
N GLY A 405 -49.92 26.35 10.69
CA GLY A 405 -51.27 25.77 10.48
C GLY A 405 -51.36 24.24 10.45
N GLY A 406 -50.25 23.54 10.21
CA GLY A 406 -50.11 22.09 10.23
C GLY A 406 -48.63 21.71 10.06
N ASN A 407 -48.31 20.41 10.06
CA ASN A 407 -46.93 19.97 9.81
C ASN A 407 -46.54 20.25 8.35
N GLY A 408 -45.29 20.63 8.10
CA GLY A 408 -44.81 20.91 6.76
C GLY A 408 -43.35 21.33 6.73
N GLY A 409 -42.78 21.48 5.54
CA GLY A 409 -41.34 21.64 5.41
C GLY A 409 -40.87 21.88 3.99
N VAL A 410 -39.54 21.84 3.85
CA VAL A 410 -38.80 22.02 2.60
C VAL A 410 -37.82 20.87 2.38
N ALA A 411 -37.46 20.64 1.12
CA ALA A 411 -36.44 19.67 0.74
C ALA A 411 -35.61 20.17 -0.44
N LEU A 412 -34.32 19.82 -0.46
CA LEU A 412 -33.55 19.78 -1.71
C LEU A 412 -33.74 18.39 -2.29
N ALA A 413 -34.21 18.32 -3.54
CA ALA A 413 -34.35 17.06 -4.28
C ALA A 413 -33.44 17.05 -5.51
N SER A 414 -33.00 15.86 -5.91
CA SER A 414 -32.49 15.62 -7.27
C SER A 414 -33.50 16.09 -8.32
N GLU A 415 -33.04 16.61 -9.45
CA GLU A 415 -33.92 16.79 -10.61
C GLU A 415 -34.27 15.44 -11.28
N ASP A 416 -35.28 15.42 -12.16
CA ASP A 416 -35.77 14.20 -12.81
C ASP A 416 -34.88 13.77 -13.99
N LEU A 417 -33.80 13.07 -13.65
CA LEU A 417 -32.81 12.50 -14.59
C LEU A 417 -33.27 11.18 -15.24
N SER A 418 -34.57 10.86 -15.22
CA SER A 418 -35.11 9.62 -15.84
C SER A 418 -34.96 9.55 -17.36
N ASN A 419 -34.59 10.66 -18.01
CA ASN A 419 -34.30 10.73 -19.45
C ASN A 419 -32.81 10.98 -19.73
N ASP A 420 -31.98 11.16 -18.70
CA ASP A 420 -30.54 11.39 -18.87
C ASP A 420 -29.83 10.10 -19.30
N GLN A 421 -28.78 10.25 -20.10
CA GLN A 421 -28.03 9.13 -20.69
C GLN A 421 -26.88 8.66 -19.81
N ILE A 422 -26.34 9.55 -18.96
CA ILE A 422 -25.17 9.33 -18.11
C ILE A 422 -25.59 9.10 -16.67
N LEU A 423 -26.54 9.89 -16.17
CA LEU A 423 -26.99 9.90 -14.79
C LEU A 423 -28.33 9.17 -14.58
N ASP A 424 -28.56 8.76 -13.35
CA ASP A 424 -29.84 8.31 -12.81
C ASP A 424 -30.28 9.26 -11.68
N THR A 425 -31.58 9.32 -11.42
CA THR A 425 -32.13 10.26 -10.42
C THR A 425 -31.60 9.93 -9.02
N GLY A 426 -30.95 10.91 -8.38
CA GLY A 426 -30.40 10.83 -7.02
C GLY A 426 -28.87 10.96 -6.93
N PHE A 427 -28.36 10.57 -5.76
CA PHE A 427 -26.96 10.64 -5.34
C PHE A 427 -26.52 9.32 -4.69
N ASN A 428 -25.22 9.04 -4.72
CA ASN A 428 -24.60 7.94 -3.98
C ASN A 428 -23.81 8.50 -2.78
N PHE A 429 -24.31 8.21 -1.59
CA PHE A 429 -23.78 8.57 -0.28
C PHE A 429 -23.06 7.38 0.41
N SER A 430 -22.89 6.25 -0.30
CA SER A 430 -22.31 5.03 0.27
C SER A 430 -20.87 4.81 -0.18
N ASP A 431 -20.07 4.16 0.68
CA ASP A 431 -18.67 3.77 0.42
C ASP A 431 -18.51 2.81 -0.79
N ASN A 432 -19.61 2.40 -1.41
CA ASN A 432 -19.64 1.51 -2.55
C ASN A 432 -19.83 2.30 -3.85
N ARG A 433 -18.73 2.52 -4.57
CA ARG A 433 -18.80 3.05 -5.94
C ARG A 433 -19.37 1.96 -6.87
N LYS A 434 -20.69 2.09 -7.12
CA LYS A 434 -21.48 1.50 -8.22
C LYS A 434 -21.88 0.01 -8.16
N PHE A 435 -21.26 -0.89 -7.36
CA PHE A 435 -21.54 -2.35 -7.46
C PHE A 435 -21.73 -3.19 -6.17
N GLY A 436 -22.46 -2.67 -5.17
CA GLY A 436 -23.36 -3.47 -4.32
C GLY A 436 -22.90 -3.89 -2.91
N ILE A 437 -23.84 -3.73 -1.96
CA ILE A 437 -23.82 -4.16 -0.54
C ILE A 437 -22.72 -3.53 0.34
N GLY A 438 -23.02 -2.35 0.88
CA GLY A 438 -23.00 -2.17 2.34
C GLY A 438 -21.66 -2.03 3.04
N GLY A 439 -20.89 -1.00 2.71
CA GLY A 439 -20.06 -0.30 3.70
C GLY A 439 -20.93 0.54 4.64
N ASP A 440 -20.45 0.81 5.85
CA ASP A 440 -21.21 1.48 6.92
C ASP A 440 -20.95 3.00 6.91
N ALA A 441 -21.47 3.66 5.87
CA ALA A 441 -21.09 5.00 5.42
C ALA A 441 -20.87 6.04 6.54
N VAL A 442 -19.61 6.42 6.75
CA VAL A 442 -19.20 7.40 7.76
C VAL A 442 -19.32 8.80 7.19
N GLY A 443 -20.43 9.48 7.49
CA GLY A 443 -20.65 10.84 7.02
C GLY A 443 -21.67 11.66 7.82
N GLU A 444 -21.90 12.88 7.37
CA GLU A 444 -22.84 13.84 7.93
C GLU A 444 -23.49 14.73 6.87
N ILE A 445 -24.71 15.19 7.16
CA ILE A 445 -25.26 16.42 6.57
C ILE A 445 -25.01 17.56 7.56
N ALA A 446 -24.08 18.45 7.24
CA ALA A 446 -23.80 19.68 7.96
C ALA A 446 -24.58 20.84 7.30
N PHE A 447 -25.07 21.78 8.11
CA PHE A 447 -25.80 22.95 7.63
C PHE A 447 -25.85 24.03 8.71
N ARG A 448 -26.07 25.28 8.32
CA ARG A 448 -26.25 26.38 9.26
C ARG A 448 -27.70 26.79 9.29
N MET A 449 -28.20 27.06 10.49
CA MET A 449 -29.59 27.48 10.68
C MET A 449 -29.69 28.57 11.73
N ARG A 450 -30.57 29.55 11.46
CA ARG A 450 -31.05 30.53 12.44
C ARG A 450 -32.57 30.36 12.60
N VAL A 451 -33.00 30.09 13.83
CA VAL A 451 -34.41 29.94 14.15
C VAL A 451 -34.94 31.29 14.64
N ASP A 452 -35.66 32.03 13.80
CA ASP A 452 -36.20 33.35 14.18
C ASP A 452 -37.48 33.23 15.03
N SER A 453 -38.28 32.19 14.82
CA SER A 453 -39.33 31.80 15.76
C SER A 453 -39.64 30.29 15.71
N LEU A 454 -40.14 29.77 16.82
CA LEU A 454 -40.60 28.38 16.98
C LEU A 454 -41.71 28.34 18.04
N ASP A 455 -42.83 27.70 17.75
CA ASP A 455 -43.93 27.53 18.72
C ASP A 455 -43.54 26.58 19.87
N PRO A 456 -44.04 26.79 21.11
CA PRO A 456 -43.74 25.90 22.23
C PRO A 456 -44.21 24.45 22.00
N GLY A 457 -43.26 23.51 21.98
CA GLY A 457 -43.51 22.10 21.68
C GLY A 457 -43.58 21.75 20.19
N ALA A 458 -43.23 22.69 19.30
CA ALA A 458 -42.96 22.39 17.90
C ALA A 458 -41.57 21.75 17.75
N GLN A 459 -41.44 20.79 16.84
CA GLN A 459 -40.20 20.05 16.59
C GLN A 459 -39.62 20.41 15.21
N LEU A 460 -38.30 20.53 15.13
CA LEU A 460 -37.56 20.57 13.88
C LEU A 460 -37.00 19.16 13.61
N VAL A 461 -37.44 18.54 12.52
CA VAL A 461 -37.11 17.17 12.14
C VAL A 461 -36.36 17.18 10.82
N PHE A 462 -35.19 16.53 10.81
CA PHE A 462 -34.35 16.37 9.63
C PHE A 462 -34.48 14.94 9.11
N ARG A 463 -34.59 14.80 7.79
CA ARG A 463 -34.70 13.50 7.10
C ARG A 463 -33.73 13.42 5.93
N LEU A 464 -33.23 12.22 5.70
CA LEU A 464 -32.55 11.79 4.47
C LEU A 464 -33.47 10.78 3.78
N ASP A 465 -33.77 10.98 2.49
CA ASP A 465 -34.87 10.29 1.79
C ASP A 465 -34.42 9.70 0.44
N SER A 466 -34.50 8.38 0.31
CA SER A 466 -34.22 7.60 -0.91
C SER A 466 -35.49 7.20 -1.69
N GLY A 467 -36.66 7.73 -1.30
CA GLY A 467 -37.94 7.48 -1.94
C GLY A 467 -38.62 6.19 -1.46
N ASN A 468 -39.82 5.92 -2.00
CA ASN A 468 -40.66 4.73 -1.70
C ASN A 468 -41.05 4.48 -0.23
N GLY A 469 -40.61 5.32 0.72
CA GLY A 469 -40.73 5.12 2.17
C GLY A 469 -39.41 4.71 2.83
N ASP A 470 -38.38 4.44 2.03
CA ASP A 470 -37.01 4.18 2.45
C ASP A 470 -36.33 5.51 2.75
N ALA A 471 -36.45 5.92 4.02
CA ALA A 471 -35.91 7.16 4.56
C ALA A 471 -35.69 7.02 6.08
N GLY A 472 -34.86 7.91 6.64
CA GLY A 472 -34.56 7.96 8.07
C GLY A 472 -34.60 9.39 8.58
N GLU A 473 -35.01 9.59 9.84
CA GLU A 473 -35.23 10.93 10.39
C GLU A 473 -34.86 11.09 11.87
N ILE A 474 -34.49 12.31 12.25
CA ILE A 474 -34.20 12.69 13.64
C ILE A 474 -34.77 14.06 13.97
N ALA A 475 -35.38 14.19 15.15
CA ALA A 475 -35.79 15.48 15.70
C ALA A 475 -34.61 16.11 16.46
N LEU A 476 -34.31 17.39 16.21
CA LEU A 476 -33.36 18.11 17.04
C LEU A 476 -33.91 18.26 18.47
N PRO A 477 -33.10 18.03 19.52
CA PRO A 477 -33.51 18.31 20.89
C PRO A 477 -33.83 19.79 21.09
N GLU A 478 -34.88 20.11 21.87
CA GLU A 478 -35.25 21.50 22.21
C GLU A 478 -34.08 22.27 22.85
N SER A 479 -33.14 21.58 23.51
CA SER A 479 -31.93 22.16 24.12
C SER A 479 -30.89 22.66 23.11
N GLU A 480 -30.89 22.13 21.89
CA GLU A 480 -29.92 22.51 20.85
C GLU A 480 -30.32 23.75 20.05
N ILE A 481 -31.60 24.15 20.14
CA ILE A 481 -32.21 25.17 19.29
C ILE A 481 -32.02 26.57 19.90
N LEU A 482 -31.24 27.42 19.22
CA LEU A 482 -30.98 28.80 19.64
C LEU A 482 -31.82 29.81 18.84
N ILE A 483 -32.79 30.43 19.51
CA ILE A 483 -33.67 31.44 18.89
C ILE A 483 -32.89 32.74 18.60
N GLY A 484 -32.99 33.23 17.37
CA GLY A 484 -32.40 34.48 16.89
C GLY A 484 -30.88 34.44 16.67
N GLN A 485 -30.25 33.25 16.69
CA GLN A 485 -28.81 33.07 16.49
C GLN A 485 -28.53 32.06 15.38
N TRP A 486 -27.52 32.34 14.56
CA TRP A 486 -26.96 31.33 13.65
C TRP A 486 -26.16 30.30 14.46
N LYS A 487 -26.35 29.03 14.13
CA LYS A 487 -25.56 27.90 14.63
C LYS A 487 -25.35 26.90 13.50
N THR A 488 -24.15 26.34 13.40
CA THR A 488 -23.90 25.14 12.60
C THR A 488 -24.47 23.93 13.32
N TYR A 489 -25.31 23.17 12.62
CA TYR A 489 -25.84 21.88 13.02
C TYR A 489 -25.29 20.80 12.08
N SER A 490 -25.28 19.57 12.55
CA SER A 490 -24.94 18.41 11.74
C SER A 490 -25.74 17.19 12.18
N VAL A 491 -26.16 16.39 11.20
CA VAL A 491 -26.78 15.09 11.42
C VAL A 491 -25.93 14.01 10.76
N LYS A 492 -25.34 13.13 11.57
CA LYS A 492 -24.52 12.00 11.12
C LYS A 492 -25.38 10.96 10.40
N PHE A 493 -24.85 10.31 9.38
CA PHE A 493 -25.57 9.29 8.59
C PHE A 493 -26.14 8.16 9.46
N ARG A 494 -25.43 7.75 10.52
CA ARG A 494 -25.92 6.79 11.52
C ARG A 494 -27.29 7.17 12.12
N HIS A 495 -27.58 8.46 12.34
CA HIS A 495 -28.87 8.88 12.91
C HIS A 495 -30.04 8.57 11.98
N PHE A 496 -29.86 8.71 10.66
CA PHE A 496 -30.89 8.35 9.70
C PHE A 496 -31.03 6.82 9.58
N ARG A 497 -29.90 6.08 9.54
CA ARG A 497 -29.89 4.61 9.50
C ARG A 497 -30.57 3.99 10.73
N ASP A 498 -30.25 4.50 11.92
CA ASP A 498 -30.68 3.94 13.20
C ASP A 498 -32.11 4.38 13.59
N ASN A 499 -32.69 5.38 12.89
CA ASN A 499 -34.06 5.88 13.06
C ASN A 499 -34.86 5.85 11.73
N PRO A 500 -35.17 4.66 11.19
CA PRO A 500 -35.91 4.50 9.95
C PRO A 500 -37.39 4.92 10.09
N LEU A 501 -38.01 5.38 8.99
CA LEU A 501 -39.44 5.68 8.98
C LEU A 501 -40.30 4.43 9.28
N PRO A 502 -41.43 4.57 10.01
CA PRO A 502 -42.31 3.43 10.35
C PRO A 502 -42.86 2.68 9.12
N GLY A 503 -42.21 1.57 8.76
CA GLY A 503 -42.59 0.70 7.65
C GLY A 503 -41.72 0.81 6.39
N GLY A 504 -40.68 1.66 6.39
CA GLY A 504 -39.58 1.62 5.41
C GLY A 504 -38.48 0.65 5.83
N ASN A 505 -37.47 0.47 4.97
CA ASN A 505 -36.31 -0.40 5.21
C ASN A 505 -35.10 0.34 5.82
N GLY A 506 -35.17 1.67 5.94
CA GLY A 506 -34.03 2.57 6.24
C GLY A 506 -33.71 3.48 5.07
N VAL A 507 -32.60 4.21 5.12
CA VAL A 507 -32.08 4.96 3.96
C VAL A 507 -31.28 4.01 3.08
N ASP A 508 -31.58 3.97 1.77
CA ASP A 508 -30.65 3.46 0.76
C ASP A 508 -29.67 4.58 0.40
N PHE A 509 -28.49 4.55 1.02
CA PHE A 509 -27.44 5.53 0.77
C PHE A 509 -26.92 5.47 -0.68
N ALA A 510 -27.15 4.40 -1.45
CA ALA A 510 -26.79 4.33 -2.88
C ALA A 510 -27.83 4.98 -3.81
N ALA A 511 -28.95 5.48 -3.28
CA ALA A 511 -30.06 6.02 -4.05
C ALA A 511 -30.75 7.23 -3.37
N VAL A 512 -30.00 8.09 -2.69
CA VAL A 512 -30.54 9.29 -2.01
C VAL A 512 -31.19 10.21 -3.03
N LEU A 513 -32.49 10.46 -2.90
CA LEU A 513 -33.27 11.34 -3.80
C LEU A 513 -33.39 12.76 -3.26
N LYS A 514 -33.44 12.90 -1.93
CA LYS A 514 -33.50 14.20 -1.24
C LYS A 514 -32.40 14.27 -0.18
N PRO A 515 -31.22 14.82 -0.51
CA PRO A 515 -30.07 14.87 0.40
C PRO A 515 -30.29 15.79 1.61
N PHE A 516 -31.27 16.69 1.56
CA PHE A 516 -31.68 17.52 2.69
C PHE A 516 -33.20 17.66 2.75
N VAL A 517 -33.81 17.31 3.88
CA VAL A 517 -35.24 17.51 4.16
C VAL A 517 -35.39 18.07 5.58
N LEU A 518 -36.13 19.18 5.71
CA LEU A 518 -36.42 19.86 6.98
C LEU A 518 -37.93 20.01 7.16
N GLU A 519 -38.48 19.32 8.16
CA GLU A 519 -39.89 19.30 8.53
C GLU A 519 -40.12 19.97 9.89
N VAL A 520 -41.11 20.87 9.96
CA VAL A 520 -41.62 21.46 11.19
C VAL A 520 -42.89 20.70 11.60
N ARG A 521 -42.91 20.18 12.83
CA ARG A 521 -44.05 19.42 13.39
C ARG A 521 -44.64 20.08 14.62
N GLY A 522 -45.95 19.94 14.81
CA GLY A 522 -46.65 20.27 16.06
C GLY A 522 -46.94 21.76 16.31
N GLY A 523 -46.39 22.68 15.53
CA GLY A 523 -46.64 24.13 15.62
C GLY A 523 -46.05 24.89 14.43
N ALA A 524 -45.93 26.21 14.56
CA ALA A 524 -45.31 27.07 13.55
C ALA A 524 -43.81 27.32 13.82
N ALA A 525 -43.07 27.69 12.76
CA ALA A 525 -41.69 28.15 12.84
C ALA A 525 -41.33 29.14 11.71
N GLU A 526 -40.31 29.96 11.95
CA GLU A 526 -39.65 30.81 10.95
C GLU A 526 -38.13 30.59 11.06
N LEU A 527 -37.51 30.21 9.94
CA LEU A 527 -36.14 29.69 9.87
C LEU A 527 -35.39 30.36 8.71
N LEU A 528 -34.08 30.56 8.88
CA LEU A 528 -33.12 30.71 7.79
C LEU A 528 -32.18 29.50 7.79
N VAL A 529 -31.89 28.95 6.61
CA VAL A 529 -30.92 27.84 6.43
C VAL A 529 -29.90 28.24 5.36
N ASP A 530 -28.64 27.87 5.55
CA ASP A 530 -27.51 28.24 4.68
C ASP A 530 -26.35 27.22 4.83
N ASP A 531 -25.31 27.32 4.01
CA ASP A 531 -24.08 26.50 4.07
C ASP A 531 -24.38 24.97 4.21
N ILE A 532 -25.24 24.39 3.35
CA ILE A 532 -25.67 22.97 3.43
C ILE A 532 -24.68 22.08 2.65
N ARG A 533 -24.11 21.07 3.33
CA ARG A 533 -23.02 20.22 2.82
C ARG A 533 -23.17 18.77 3.29
N ALA A 534 -22.91 17.81 2.40
CA ALA A 534 -22.75 16.40 2.72
C ALA A 534 -21.27 16.04 2.80
N THR A 535 -20.79 15.59 3.96
CA THR A 535 -19.37 15.24 4.19
C THR A 535 -19.24 13.75 4.49
N THR A 536 -18.21 13.09 3.96
CA THR A 536 -17.82 11.70 4.27
C THR A 536 -16.40 11.64 4.84
N ALA A 537 -16.04 10.51 5.48
CA ALA A 537 -14.71 10.27 6.02
C ALA A 537 -14.28 8.81 5.82
N CYS A 538 -13.35 8.56 4.89
CA CYS A 538 -13.03 7.22 4.39
C CYS A 538 -11.51 6.90 4.44
N LYS A 539 -11.12 5.63 4.64
CA LYS A 539 -9.71 5.19 4.62
C LYS A 539 -9.05 5.19 3.23
N VAL A 540 -9.82 5.30 2.13
CA VAL A 540 -9.32 5.15 0.75
C VAL A 540 -9.86 6.27 -0.14
N VAL A 541 -8.98 7.01 -0.84
CA VAL A 541 -9.35 8.14 -1.72
C VAL A 541 -10.36 7.72 -2.80
N SER A 542 -10.14 6.57 -3.43
CA SER A 542 -11.02 6.03 -4.47
C SER A 542 -12.35 5.45 -3.96
N ALA A 543 -12.66 5.59 -2.67
CA ALA A 543 -13.95 5.27 -2.05
C ALA A 543 -14.53 6.43 -1.20
N CYS A 544 -13.87 7.60 -1.19
CA CYS A 544 -14.31 8.77 -0.43
C CYS A 544 -15.26 9.64 -1.26
N GLY A 545 -16.19 10.34 -0.62
CA GLY A 545 -17.01 11.37 -1.26
C GLY A 545 -18.50 11.06 -1.37
N VAL A 546 -19.22 12.00 -1.96
CA VAL A 546 -20.66 11.90 -2.23
C VAL A 546 -20.89 12.18 -3.72
N ASP A 547 -21.22 11.12 -4.46
CA ASP A 547 -21.24 11.14 -5.93
C ASP A 547 -22.63 11.43 -6.51
N LEU A 548 -22.67 11.94 -7.75
CA LEU A 548 -23.87 11.81 -8.58
C LEU A 548 -24.16 10.34 -8.84
N LYS A 549 -25.43 9.95 -8.83
CA LYS A 549 -25.82 8.57 -9.12
C LYS A 549 -25.70 8.29 -10.62
N VAL A 550 -24.62 7.62 -11.03
CA VAL A 550 -24.35 7.35 -12.44
C VAL A 550 -25.15 6.14 -12.95
N ARG A 551 -25.84 6.29 -14.10
CA ARG A 551 -26.56 5.22 -14.81
C ARG A 551 -25.59 4.32 -15.57
N ALA A 552 -24.73 4.95 -16.36
CA ALA A 552 -23.62 4.36 -17.10
C ALA A 552 -22.69 5.51 -17.52
N LEU A 553 -21.37 5.32 -17.45
CA LEU A 553 -20.46 6.24 -18.13
C LEU A 553 -20.33 5.77 -19.60
N PRO A 554 -20.44 6.67 -20.59
CA PRO A 554 -20.02 6.37 -21.95
C PRO A 554 -18.49 6.24 -22.02
N ASP A 555 -18.01 5.56 -23.06
CA ASP A 555 -16.58 5.49 -23.35
C ASP A 555 -16.05 6.88 -23.73
N LEU A 556 -14.98 7.33 -23.07
CA LEU A 556 -14.31 8.57 -23.46
C LEU A 556 -13.46 8.32 -24.69
N VAL A 557 -13.99 8.68 -25.86
CA VAL A 557 -13.28 8.55 -27.14
C VAL A 557 -12.07 9.49 -27.18
N VAL A 558 -10.94 8.93 -27.61
CA VAL A 558 -9.73 9.67 -28.00
C VAL A 558 -9.57 9.64 -29.52
N TYR A 559 -9.88 8.51 -30.17
CA TYR A 559 -9.98 8.37 -31.62
C TYR A 559 -10.94 7.25 -32.03
N ASP A 560 -12.00 7.58 -32.76
CA ASP A 560 -12.93 6.66 -33.44
C ASP A 560 -13.40 7.35 -34.74
N ASP A 561 -13.00 6.81 -35.91
CA ASP A 561 -13.08 7.43 -37.25
C ASP A 561 -12.36 8.80 -37.42
N ALA A 562 -12.12 9.53 -36.31
CA ALA A 562 -11.43 10.82 -36.14
C ALA A 562 -11.09 11.06 -34.66
N VAL A 563 -10.28 12.08 -34.33
CA VAL A 563 -10.06 12.53 -32.95
C VAL A 563 -11.28 13.30 -32.42
N ASP A 564 -11.68 13.06 -31.17
CA ASP A 564 -12.55 14.02 -30.47
C ASP A 564 -11.78 15.30 -30.10
N LEU A 565 -11.88 16.31 -30.97
CA LEU A 565 -11.26 17.62 -30.77
C LEU A 565 -12.00 18.50 -29.74
N VAL A 566 -13.08 18.02 -29.10
CA VAL A 566 -13.74 18.72 -27.99
C VAL A 566 -13.07 18.36 -26.66
N THR A 567 -12.70 17.08 -26.46
CA THR A 567 -11.83 16.67 -25.35
C THR A 567 -10.35 16.99 -25.64
N TRP A 568 -9.86 16.61 -26.82
CA TRP A 568 -8.43 16.60 -27.18
C TRP A 568 -8.10 17.69 -28.21
N ASP A 569 -8.20 18.95 -27.78
CA ASP A 569 -8.15 20.14 -28.64
C ASP A 569 -6.80 20.41 -29.33
N VAL A 570 -5.70 19.85 -28.82
CA VAL A 570 -4.37 19.90 -29.48
C VAL A 570 -4.24 18.81 -30.54
N GLY A 571 -5.06 17.76 -30.44
CA GLY A 571 -5.15 16.66 -31.39
C GLY A 571 -3.88 15.81 -31.48
N ILE A 572 -3.68 15.20 -32.65
CA ILE A 572 -2.55 14.29 -32.92
C ILE A 572 -1.25 15.08 -33.04
N ASN A 573 -0.23 14.68 -32.29
CA ASN A 573 1.10 15.28 -32.29
C ASN A 573 2.20 14.22 -32.24
N GLY A 574 3.42 14.65 -32.55
CA GLY A 574 4.64 13.92 -32.23
C GLY A 574 5.67 14.81 -31.54
N ALA A 575 6.67 14.20 -30.91
CA ALA A 575 7.84 14.89 -30.36
C ALA A 575 9.05 13.95 -30.46
N ASP A 576 10.25 14.49 -30.65
CA ASP A 576 11.46 13.67 -30.77
C ASP A 576 12.75 14.32 -30.25
N SER A 577 13.78 13.52 -30.01
CA SER A 577 15.07 13.97 -29.49
C SER A 577 15.86 14.86 -30.45
N GLY A 578 15.49 14.93 -31.74
CA GLY A 578 16.00 15.87 -32.73
C GLY A 578 15.35 17.26 -32.62
N SER A 579 14.09 17.33 -32.19
CA SER A 579 13.40 18.59 -31.84
C SER A 579 13.68 19.08 -30.40
N ASN A 580 14.50 18.35 -29.63
CA ASN A 580 14.61 18.45 -28.16
C ASN A 580 13.26 18.24 -27.45
N PHE A 581 12.46 17.30 -27.93
CA PHE A 581 11.09 16.99 -27.47
C PHE A 581 10.12 18.18 -27.55
N ALA A 582 10.35 19.10 -28.48
CA ALA A 582 9.34 20.09 -28.86
C ALA A 582 8.23 19.43 -29.69
N ASN A 583 6.99 19.53 -29.22
CA ASN A 583 5.80 19.02 -29.90
C ASN A 583 5.64 19.62 -31.31
N TYR A 584 5.30 18.78 -32.27
CA TYR A 584 4.92 19.17 -33.62
C TYR A 584 3.61 18.49 -34.03
N GLY A 585 2.72 19.28 -34.65
CA GLY A 585 1.41 18.84 -35.18
C GLY A 585 1.32 18.83 -36.71
N ASP A 586 2.45 19.00 -37.42
CA ASP A 586 2.50 18.90 -38.88
C ASP A 586 3.00 17.50 -39.29
N PRO A 587 2.12 16.58 -39.72
CA PRO A 587 2.52 15.25 -40.18
C PRO A 587 3.26 15.25 -41.52
N SER A 588 3.38 16.39 -42.21
CA SER A 588 3.91 16.45 -43.59
C SER A 588 5.41 16.76 -43.70
N ASP A 589 6.09 17.13 -42.61
CA ASP A 589 7.54 17.33 -42.62
C ASP A 589 8.28 15.98 -42.59
N PRO A 590 9.03 15.59 -43.64
CA PRO A 590 9.74 14.31 -43.71
C PRO A 590 11.04 14.27 -42.88
N ASN A 591 11.39 15.34 -42.16
CA ASN A 591 12.54 15.38 -41.26
C ASN A 591 12.19 14.99 -39.82
N ASN A 592 10.90 15.01 -39.44
CA ASN A 592 10.43 14.57 -38.13
C ASN A 592 10.70 13.06 -37.94
N LYS A 593 10.94 12.62 -36.69
CA LYS A 593 11.00 11.17 -36.40
C LYS A 593 9.65 10.50 -36.61
N VAL A 594 8.55 11.22 -36.33
CA VAL A 594 7.18 10.69 -36.33
C VAL A 594 6.32 11.44 -37.35
N ASN A 595 5.61 10.70 -38.21
CA ASN A 595 4.56 11.21 -39.09
C ASN A 595 3.31 10.33 -38.95
N TRP A 596 2.14 10.84 -39.33
CA TRP A 596 0.88 10.07 -39.31
C TRP A 596 -0.04 10.46 -40.46
N ARG A 597 -1.00 9.61 -40.81
CA ARG A 597 -2.08 9.90 -41.75
C ARG A 597 -3.29 9.00 -41.53
N GLU A 598 -4.47 9.52 -41.81
CA GLU A 598 -5.69 8.71 -41.87
C GLU A 598 -5.71 7.87 -43.16
N ILE A 599 -5.95 6.57 -43.04
CA ILE A 599 -6.32 5.68 -44.13
C ILE A 599 -7.85 5.62 -44.14
N PRO A 600 -8.55 6.14 -45.17
CA PRO A 600 -10.00 6.28 -45.12
C PRO A 600 -10.74 4.95 -45.33
N ALA A 601 -11.94 4.85 -44.75
CA ALA A 601 -12.83 3.67 -44.72
C ALA A 601 -13.01 2.87 -46.02
N PRO A 602 -12.96 3.43 -47.25
CA PRO A 602 -13.01 2.61 -48.47
C PRO A 602 -11.84 1.64 -48.66
N LEU A 603 -10.81 1.69 -47.81
CA LEU A 603 -9.64 0.80 -47.82
C LEU A 603 -9.66 -0.28 -46.72
N ASP A 604 -10.28 -0.02 -45.56
CA ASP A 604 -10.65 -1.05 -44.57
C ASP A 604 -12.14 -0.89 -44.16
N PRO A 605 -13.09 -1.34 -45.00
CA PRO A 605 -14.52 -1.13 -44.78
C PRO A 605 -15.13 -2.01 -43.66
N ALA A 606 -14.29 -2.69 -42.88
CA ALA A 606 -14.71 -3.42 -41.68
C ALA A 606 -14.48 -2.61 -40.39
N ARG A 607 -13.67 -1.53 -40.44
CA ARG A 607 -13.27 -0.73 -39.28
C ARG A 607 -13.63 0.75 -39.41
N GLY A 608 -13.38 1.36 -40.57
CA GLY A 608 -13.55 2.80 -40.76
C GLY A 608 -12.25 3.46 -41.21
N ASN A 609 -12.09 4.74 -40.88
CA ASN A 609 -10.83 5.44 -41.00
C ASN A 609 -9.88 4.95 -39.90
N VAL A 610 -8.67 4.54 -40.27
CA VAL A 610 -7.66 4.08 -39.31
C VAL A 610 -6.40 4.92 -39.42
N LEU A 611 -5.75 5.19 -38.30
CA LEU A 611 -4.59 6.09 -38.25
C LEU A 611 -3.30 5.31 -38.52
N GLU A 612 -2.67 5.50 -39.67
CA GLU A 612 -1.32 5.01 -39.94
C GLU A 612 -0.29 5.94 -39.30
N VAL A 613 0.45 5.44 -38.31
CA VAL A 613 1.60 6.10 -37.71
C VAL A 613 2.88 5.51 -38.31
N THR A 614 3.81 6.39 -38.71
CA THR A 614 5.11 6.06 -39.28
C THR A 614 6.20 6.66 -38.39
N PHE A 615 7.16 5.83 -37.99
CA PHE A 615 8.42 6.27 -37.42
C PHE A 615 9.50 6.13 -38.50
N ASN A 616 10.19 7.23 -38.82
CA ASN A 616 11.19 7.28 -39.88
C ASN A 616 12.53 6.67 -39.46
N ASP A 617 13.28 6.15 -40.43
CA ASP A 617 14.63 5.62 -40.21
C ASP A 617 15.62 6.74 -39.88
N SER A 618 15.80 6.96 -38.59
CA SER A 618 16.77 7.89 -38.00
C SER A 618 17.09 7.46 -36.57
N SER A 619 18.24 7.90 -36.06
CA SER A 619 18.69 7.64 -34.68
C SER A 619 18.10 8.62 -33.65
N ALA A 620 17.00 9.29 -33.98
CA ALA A 620 16.24 10.05 -32.98
C ALA A 620 15.24 9.12 -32.30
N PHE A 621 15.07 9.28 -30.99
CA PHE A 621 13.95 8.68 -30.26
C PHE A 621 12.77 9.63 -30.32
N GLY A 622 11.59 9.13 -30.70
CA GLY A 622 10.36 9.91 -30.75
C GLY A 622 9.17 9.22 -30.11
N VAL A 623 8.09 9.98 -29.95
CA VAL A 623 6.80 9.53 -29.43
C VAL A 623 5.65 10.07 -30.28
N TRP A 624 4.57 9.30 -30.39
CA TRP A 624 3.30 9.70 -31.00
C TRP A 624 2.23 9.80 -29.90
N PHE A 625 1.35 10.80 -29.96
CA PHE A 625 0.31 10.99 -28.93
C PHE A 625 -0.89 11.86 -29.38
N ILE A 626 -1.96 11.85 -28.58
CA ILE A 626 -3.12 12.76 -28.67
C ILE A 626 -3.26 13.54 -27.37
N GLN A 627 -3.43 14.87 -27.44
CA GLN A 627 -3.31 15.78 -26.29
C GLN A 627 -4.42 16.85 -26.23
N SER A 628 -4.71 17.33 -25.01
CA SER A 628 -5.53 18.50 -24.71
C SER A 628 -4.69 19.64 -24.09
N THR A 629 -5.12 20.90 -24.31
CA THR A 629 -4.50 22.08 -23.70
C THR A 629 -4.90 22.21 -22.23
N VAL A 630 -6.12 21.77 -21.91
CA VAL A 630 -6.69 21.76 -20.57
C VAL A 630 -6.66 20.32 -20.04
N PRO A 631 -6.06 20.05 -18.87
CA PRO A 631 -6.13 18.74 -18.23
C PRO A 631 -7.60 18.32 -17.97
N ARG A 632 -7.84 17.02 -18.01
CA ARG A 632 -9.14 16.40 -17.76
C ARG A 632 -9.07 15.61 -16.47
N ASP A 633 -10.09 15.77 -15.64
CA ASP A 633 -10.37 14.85 -14.55
C ASP A 633 -11.03 13.60 -15.16
N LEU A 634 -10.34 12.46 -15.05
CA LEU A 634 -10.80 11.15 -15.51
C LEU A 634 -11.03 10.19 -14.34
N SER A 635 -11.10 10.69 -13.09
CA SER A 635 -11.28 9.88 -11.86
C SER A 635 -12.46 8.90 -11.94
N ALA A 636 -13.52 9.30 -12.65
CA ALA A 636 -14.69 8.49 -12.97
C ALA A 636 -14.38 7.16 -13.71
N TYR A 637 -13.22 7.06 -14.38
CA TYR A 637 -12.72 5.90 -15.12
C TYR A 637 -11.65 5.08 -14.38
N SER A 638 -11.36 5.38 -13.11
CA SER A 638 -10.28 4.75 -12.32
C SER A 638 -10.38 3.21 -12.19
N GLU A 639 -11.60 2.67 -12.11
CA GLU A 639 -11.90 1.22 -12.09
C GLU A 639 -11.91 0.58 -13.51
N GLY A 640 -11.75 1.40 -14.55
CA GLY A 640 -11.89 1.04 -15.95
C GLY A 640 -10.58 0.66 -16.65
N ALA A 641 -10.53 0.87 -17.96
CA ALA A 641 -9.33 0.65 -18.76
C ALA A 641 -9.15 1.70 -19.87
N VAL A 642 -7.91 1.90 -20.30
CA VAL A 642 -7.61 2.50 -21.61
C VAL A 642 -7.62 1.38 -22.64
N GLU A 643 -8.46 1.49 -23.66
CA GLU A 643 -8.56 0.53 -24.76
C GLU A 643 -8.19 1.17 -26.10
N PHE A 644 -7.51 0.40 -26.94
CA PHE A 644 -7.29 0.75 -28.35
C PHE A 644 -7.01 -0.48 -29.19
N ASP A 645 -7.37 -0.42 -30.46
CA ASP A 645 -6.93 -1.41 -31.44
C ASP A 645 -5.60 -0.96 -32.07
N ILE A 646 -4.68 -1.91 -32.23
CA ILE A 646 -3.37 -1.69 -32.85
C ILE A 646 -3.06 -2.80 -33.85
N LYS A 647 -2.38 -2.43 -34.94
CA LYS A 647 -1.88 -3.36 -35.95
C LYS A 647 -0.53 -2.91 -36.46
N VAL A 648 0.53 -3.65 -36.14
CA VAL A 648 1.86 -3.36 -36.69
C VAL A 648 1.96 -3.88 -38.12
N LEU A 649 2.57 -3.08 -39.01
CA LEU A 649 2.79 -3.37 -40.43
C LEU A 649 4.27 -3.50 -40.80
N ASP A 650 5.15 -2.88 -40.02
CA ASP A 650 6.60 -3.03 -40.11
C ASP A 650 7.21 -2.68 -38.74
N TYR A 651 7.98 -3.61 -38.16
CA TYR A 651 8.75 -3.38 -36.93
C TYR A 651 10.18 -2.86 -37.21
N ALA A 652 10.60 -2.85 -38.48
CA ALA A 652 12.00 -2.95 -38.87
C ALA A 652 12.73 -4.15 -38.20
N ASN A 653 14.04 -4.22 -38.38
CA ASN A 653 14.84 -5.38 -37.94
C ASN A 653 15.19 -5.36 -36.43
N ASN A 654 15.02 -4.23 -35.74
CA ASN A 654 15.70 -3.92 -34.47
C ASN A 654 14.76 -3.44 -33.35
N THR A 655 13.45 -3.64 -33.45
CA THR A 655 12.47 -3.20 -32.44
C THR A 655 11.97 -4.40 -31.63
N ALA A 656 11.99 -4.31 -30.30
CA ALA A 656 11.56 -5.39 -29.42
C ALA A 656 10.03 -5.54 -29.37
N GLY A 657 9.30 -4.43 -29.42
CA GLY A 657 7.86 -4.40 -29.25
C GLY A 657 7.25 -3.01 -29.46
N MET A 658 6.08 -2.79 -28.89
CA MET A 658 5.48 -1.46 -28.71
C MET A 658 5.45 -1.09 -27.23
N THR A 659 5.50 0.20 -26.93
CA THR A 659 5.35 0.78 -25.59
C THR A 659 4.23 1.82 -25.63
N MET A 660 3.45 1.93 -24.56
CA MET A 660 2.51 3.03 -24.33
C MET A 660 2.81 3.76 -23.03
N LYS A 661 2.18 4.92 -22.85
CA LYS A 661 1.96 5.55 -21.54
C LYS A 661 0.80 6.54 -21.60
N ILE A 662 0.38 7.03 -20.45
CA ILE A 662 -0.52 8.18 -20.30
C ILE A 662 0.26 9.30 -19.60
N ASP A 663 0.19 10.52 -20.13
CA ASP A 663 0.78 11.70 -19.51
C ASP A 663 -0.29 12.63 -18.91
N CYS A 664 0.06 13.16 -17.73
CA CYS A 664 -0.67 14.15 -16.97
C CYS A 664 0.17 15.45 -16.93
N VAL A 665 -0.20 16.43 -16.11
CA VAL A 665 0.60 17.66 -15.97
C VAL A 665 1.97 17.34 -15.36
N PHE A 666 3.05 17.57 -16.11
CA PHE A 666 4.44 17.34 -15.68
C PHE A 666 4.70 17.93 -14.27
N PRO A 667 5.28 17.17 -13.32
CA PRO A 667 6.08 15.94 -13.51
C PRO A 667 5.30 14.62 -13.62
N CYS A 668 3.96 14.65 -13.57
CA CYS A 668 3.12 13.45 -13.56
C CYS A 668 3.16 12.65 -14.89
N THR A 669 3.24 11.32 -14.80
CA THR A 669 3.15 10.36 -15.92
C THR A 669 2.85 8.95 -15.38
N SER A 670 2.20 8.09 -16.17
CA SER A 670 2.04 6.66 -15.82
C SER A 670 3.33 5.83 -15.91
N ASN A 671 4.46 6.46 -16.28
CA ASN A 671 5.69 5.81 -16.77
C ASN A 671 5.48 4.93 -18.01
N ASP A 672 6.59 4.50 -18.61
CA ASP A 672 6.64 3.68 -19.82
C ASP A 672 6.14 2.25 -19.53
N ARG A 673 5.03 1.86 -20.16
CA ARG A 673 4.42 0.53 -20.07
C ARG A 673 4.64 -0.23 -21.39
N PRO A 674 5.51 -1.24 -21.44
CA PRO A 674 5.64 -2.12 -22.61
C PRO A 674 4.31 -2.80 -22.95
N LEU A 675 4.14 -3.19 -24.21
CA LEU A 675 3.03 -3.99 -24.73
C LEU A 675 3.52 -5.31 -25.33
N GLY A 676 4.82 -5.59 -25.25
CA GLY A 676 5.46 -6.69 -25.96
C GLY A 676 5.33 -6.56 -27.48
N ARG A 677 5.32 -7.70 -28.18
CA ARG A 677 5.37 -7.77 -29.64
C ARG A 677 4.07 -8.30 -30.25
N ILE A 678 3.12 -7.39 -30.46
CA ILE A 678 1.90 -7.53 -31.28
C ILE A 678 2.21 -8.25 -32.60
N ALA A 679 1.32 -9.12 -33.07
CA ALA A 679 1.56 -9.93 -34.26
C ALA A 679 1.56 -9.11 -35.57
N ASP A 680 2.58 -9.33 -36.39
CA ASP A 680 2.78 -8.63 -37.67
C ASP A 680 1.60 -8.84 -38.64
N GLY A 681 1.03 -7.73 -39.11
CA GLY A 681 -0.10 -7.70 -40.03
C GLY A 681 -1.46 -8.05 -39.42
N VAL A 682 -1.56 -8.30 -38.12
CA VAL A 682 -2.81 -8.64 -37.41
C VAL A 682 -3.33 -7.43 -36.63
N TRP A 683 -4.65 -7.35 -36.43
CA TRP A 683 -5.28 -6.39 -35.52
C TRP A 683 -5.46 -7.03 -34.15
N GLU A 684 -4.97 -6.39 -33.10
CA GLU A 684 -5.10 -6.79 -31.71
C GLU A 684 -5.70 -5.64 -30.88
N THR A 685 -6.61 -5.96 -29.97
CA THR A 685 -7.19 -5.00 -29.02
C THR A 685 -6.35 -5.01 -27.74
N VAL A 686 -5.75 -3.87 -27.41
CA VAL A 686 -5.08 -3.63 -26.14
C VAL A 686 -6.09 -3.05 -25.16
N SER A 687 -6.14 -3.59 -23.94
CA SER A 687 -6.96 -3.08 -22.84
C SER A 687 -6.07 -3.04 -21.59
N VAL A 688 -5.85 -1.85 -21.03
CA VAL A 688 -4.94 -1.59 -19.91
C VAL A 688 -5.73 -1.00 -18.73
N PRO A 689 -5.87 -1.71 -17.60
CA PRO A 689 -6.61 -1.20 -16.44
C PRO A 689 -6.08 0.14 -15.95
N VAL A 690 -6.94 1.13 -15.71
CA VAL A 690 -6.52 2.47 -15.27
C VAL A 690 -5.85 2.43 -13.90
N ALA A 691 -6.32 1.56 -13.00
CA ALA A 691 -5.67 1.26 -11.73
C ALA A 691 -4.19 0.84 -11.88
N SER A 692 -3.81 0.15 -12.98
CA SER A 692 -2.40 -0.21 -13.25
C SER A 692 -1.52 0.99 -13.59
N LEU A 693 -2.10 2.03 -14.18
CA LEU A 693 -1.42 3.28 -14.55
C LEU A 693 -1.31 4.23 -13.36
N ILE A 694 -2.33 4.24 -12.49
CA ILE A 694 -2.31 4.96 -11.20
C ILE A 694 -1.21 4.39 -10.31
N ALA A 695 -1.12 3.06 -10.19
CA ALA A 695 -0.06 2.38 -9.44
C ALA A 695 1.36 2.70 -9.95
N THR A 696 1.52 3.07 -11.22
CA THR A 696 2.81 3.47 -11.81
C THR A 696 2.99 4.98 -11.98
N GLY A 697 2.16 5.82 -11.34
CA GLY A 697 2.40 7.26 -11.17
C GLY A 697 1.38 8.23 -11.80
N LEU A 698 0.28 7.73 -12.38
CA LEU A 698 -0.76 8.56 -13.00
C LEU A 698 -1.67 9.26 -11.97
N ASP A 699 -1.61 10.59 -11.89
CA ASP A 699 -2.70 11.42 -11.36
C ASP A 699 -3.85 11.47 -12.37
N VAL A 700 -4.88 10.67 -12.10
CA VAL A 700 -6.08 10.54 -12.93
C VAL A 700 -6.94 11.81 -12.96
N ASN A 701 -6.72 12.76 -12.04
CA ASN A 701 -7.47 14.01 -11.96
C ASN A 701 -6.91 15.09 -12.92
N GLN A 702 -5.71 14.89 -13.49
CA GLN A 702 -4.99 15.89 -14.31
C GLN A 702 -4.39 15.31 -15.60
N VAL A 703 -5.10 14.36 -16.23
CA VAL A 703 -4.67 13.74 -17.50
C VAL A 703 -4.76 14.76 -18.64
N ASN A 704 -3.68 15.00 -19.37
CA ASN A 704 -3.67 15.92 -20.52
C ASN A 704 -3.37 15.22 -21.85
N THR A 705 -2.98 13.94 -21.82
CA THR A 705 -2.55 13.20 -23.01
C THR A 705 -3.22 11.83 -23.03
N GLY A 706 -4.29 11.71 -23.82
CA GLY A 706 -5.25 10.59 -23.76
C GLY A 706 -4.70 9.24 -24.19
N LEU A 707 -3.62 9.23 -24.99
CA LEU A 707 -2.75 8.09 -25.22
C LEU A 707 -1.39 8.56 -25.79
N VAL A 708 -0.30 7.90 -25.38
CA VAL A 708 1.03 7.94 -26.02
C VAL A 708 1.42 6.53 -26.48
N VAL A 709 1.94 6.37 -27.70
CA VAL A 709 2.44 5.08 -28.24
C VAL A 709 3.76 5.27 -29.00
N PHE A 710 4.70 4.35 -28.85
CA PHE A 710 5.96 4.35 -29.62
C PHE A 710 6.61 2.95 -29.71
N PRO A 711 7.50 2.70 -30.69
CA PRO A 711 8.25 1.45 -30.80
C PRO A 711 9.30 1.29 -29.69
N THR A 712 9.38 0.11 -29.08
CA THR A 712 10.31 -0.23 -27.99
C THR A 712 11.73 -0.49 -28.51
N ALA A 713 12.58 0.54 -28.48
CA ALA A 713 14.03 0.44 -28.66
C ALA A 713 14.73 1.78 -28.29
N GLN A 714 15.91 1.73 -27.64
CA GLN A 714 16.71 2.91 -27.28
C GLN A 714 17.06 3.86 -28.45
N ASN A 715 16.99 3.40 -29.71
CA ASN A 715 17.36 4.19 -30.89
C ASN A 715 16.33 4.17 -32.04
N GLN A 716 15.23 3.40 -31.93
CA GLN A 716 14.16 3.27 -32.93
C GLN A 716 14.62 3.14 -34.41
N VAL A 717 15.74 2.44 -34.70
CA VAL A 717 16.39 2.44 -36.02
C VAL A 717 15.66 1.56 -37.04
N GLY A 718 15.64 1.99 -38.31
CA GLY A 718 14.76 1.47 -39.34
C GLY A 718 13.44 2.25 -39.41
N LYS A 719 12.62 1.96 -40.42
CA LYS A 719 11.28 2.54 -40.54
C LYS A 719 10.26 1.62 -39.87
N GLN A 720 9.57 2.07 -38.84
CA GLN A 720 8.44 1.34 -38.25
C GLN A 720 7.12 1.92 -38.75
N VAL A 721 6.11 1.08 -38.92
CA VAL A 721 4.75 1.47 -39.33
C VAL A 721 3.72 0.65 -38.58
N PHE A 722 2.73 1.32 -38.00
CA PHE A 722 1.59 0.67 -37.36
C PHE A 722 0.29 1.46 -37.62
N LEU A 723 -0.85 0.80 -37.43
CA LEU A 723 -2.17 1.37 -37.47
C LEU A 723 -2.73 1.44 -36.04
N LEU A 724 -3.47 2.51 -35.73
CA LEU A 724 -4.29 2.67 -34.53
C LEU A 724 -5.75 2.92 -34.91
N ASP A 725 -6.65 2.47 -34.05
CA ASP A 725 -8.11 2.56 -34.19
C ASP A 725 -8.79 2.41 -32.81
N ASN A 726 -10.06 2.78 -32.67
CA ASN A 726 -10.88 2.59 -31.46
C ASN A 726 -10.24 3.02 -30.11
N ILE A 727 -9.49 4.12 -30.08
CA ILE A 727 -8.81 4.61 -28.87
C ILE A 727 -9.83 5.26 -27.94
N ARG A 728 -10.00 4.72 -26.72
CA ARG A 728 -10.99 5.18 -25.72
C ARG A 728 -10.58 4.87 -24.28
N TRP A 729 -11.20 5.52 -23.31
CA TRP A 729 -11.22 5.07 -21.92
C TRP A 729 -12.61 4.49 -21.62
N VAL A 730 -12.66 3.23 -21.19
CA VAL A 730 -13.90 2.52 -20.82
C VAL A 730 -14.06 2.55 -19.30
N SER A 731 -15.28 2.72 -18.79
CA SER A 731 -15.51 2.83 -17.33
C SER A 731 -15.53 1.50 -16.57
N THR A 732 -15.66 0.40 -17.29
CA THR A 732 -15.59 -0.97 -16.76
C THR A 732 -14.77 -1.79 -17.74
N THR A 733 -13.87 -2.64 -17.25
CA THR A 733 -13.06 -3.49 -18.12
C THR A 733 -13.42 -4.97 -18.00
N THR A 734 -13.15 -5.70 -19.07
CA THR A 734 -13.16 -7.19 -19.07
C THR A 734 -11.77 -7.79 -19.09
N ALA A 735 -10.72 -6.96 -19.07
CA ALA A 735 -9.39 -7.40 -18.70
C ALA A 735 -9.44 -8.02 -17.29
N PRO A 736 -8.66 -9.08 -17.02
CA PRO A 736 -8.57 -9.63 -15.67
C PRO A 736 -8.04 -8.54 -14.71
N PRO A 737 -8.48 -8.54 -13.43
CA PRO A 737 -7.81 -7.73 -12.42
C PRO A 737 -6.33 -8.14 -12.36
N LEU A 738 -5.45 -7.17 -12.07
CA LEU A 738 -4.03 -7.45 -11.99
C LEU A 738 -3.75 -8.61 -11.03
N GLN A 739 -3.05 -9.62 -11.52
CA GLN A 739 -2.57 -10.74 -10.72
C GLN A 739 -1.70 -10.18 -9.60
N GLN A 740 -1.91 -10.67 -8.38
CA GLN A 740 -0.98 -10.42 -7.29
C GLN A 740 0.40 -10.96 -7.70
N ILE A 741 1.43 -10.14 -7.49
CA ILE A 741 2.84 -10.50 -7.72
C ILE A 741 3.18 -11.87 -7.13
N ASP A 742 4.08 -12.63 -7.74
CA ASP A 742 4.54 -13.92 -7.22
C ASP A 742 5.97 -14.20 -7.72
N LEU A 743 6.59 -15.27 -7.24
CA LEU A 743 7.90 -15.72 -7.72
C LEU A 743 7.75 -16.52 -9.03
N PRO A 744 8.56 -16.26 -10.08
CA PRO A 744 9.64 -15.26 -10.17
C PRO A 744 9.12 -13.84 -10.45
N VAL A 745 9.71 -12.85 -9.79
CA VAL A 745 9.51 -11.43 -10.11
C VAL A 745 10.53 -10.99 -11.15
N THR A 746 10.08 -10.76 -12.38
CA THR A 746 10.90 -10.21 -13.50
C THR A 746 10.41 -8.86 -14.03
N PHE A 747 9.36 -8.30 -13.45
CA PHE A 747 8.72 -7.04 -13.86
C PHE A 747 8.09 -6.98 -15.28
N ASP A 748 8.16 -8.04 -16.08
CA ASP A 748 7.69 -8.02 -17.49
C ASP A 748 6.22 -8.40 -17.71
N ASP A 749 5.53 -9.07 -16.77
CA ASP A 749 4.12 -9.45 -16.98
C ASP A 749 3.17 -8.27 -16.77
N LEU A 750 2.67 -7.75 -17.88
CA LEU A 750 1.72 -6.64 -17.96
C LEU A 750 0.40 -6.89 -17.21
N ASN A 751 0.09 -8.15 -16.88
CA ASN A 751 -1.08 -8.55 -16.11
C ASN A 751 -0.81 -8.63 -14.60
N THR A 752 0.41 -8.36 -14.13
CA THR A 752 0.81 -8.48 -12.72
C THR A 752 0.90 -7.12 -12.03
N ASN A 753 0.51 -7.07 -10.76
CA ASN A 753 0.60 -5.90 -9.90
C ASN A 753 2.00 -5.76 -9.28
N TYR A 754 2.91 -5.09 -9.97
CA TYR A 754 4.27 -4.81 -9.49
C TYR A 754 4.38 -3.58 -8.55
N THR A 755 3.30 -3.21 -7.84
CA THR A 755 3.38 -2.24 -6.74
C THR A 755 4.36 -2.74 -5.68
N MET A 756 5.20 -1.85 -5.16
CA MET A 756 6.15 -2.13 -4.08
C MET A 756 6.11 -1.01 -3.04
N ILE A 757 6.40 -1.36 -1.78
CA ILE A 757 6.30 -0.44 -0.64
C ILE A 757 7.69 -0.15 -0.09
N ASP A 758 8.22 1.04 -0.39
CA ASP A 758 9.46 1.54 0.20
C ASP A 758 9.23 2.15 1.59
N PHE A 759 10.27 2.15 2.43
CA PHE A 759 10.24 2.76 3.76
C PHE A 759 11.57 3.40 4.16
N GLU A 760 11.50 4.30 5.16
CA GLU A 760 12.65 4.91 5.84
C GLU A 760 13.65 5.66 4.93
N GLY A 761 13.17 6.23 3.82
CA GLY A 761 13.94 7.04 2.88
C GLY A 761 14.55 6.29 1.69
N GLN A 762 14.22 5.00 1.54
CA GLN A 762 14.37 4.31 0.26
C GLN A 762 13.25 4.73 -0.71
N GLY A 763 13.47 4.59 -2.02
CA GLY A 763 12.45 4.84 -3.04
C GLY A 763 12.74 4.06 -4.32
N THR A 764 11.73 3.38 -4.85
CA THR A 764 11.84 2.41 -5.93
C THR A 764 10.81 2.66 -7.02
N PHE A 765 11.20 2.48 -8.28
CA PHE A 765 10.31 2.56 -9.44
C PHE A 765 10.80 1.63 -10.55
N LEU A 766 9.91 1.23 -11.47
CA LEU A 766 10.30 0.42 -12.63
C LEU A 766 10.97 1.28 -13.70
N THR A 767 12.01 0.74 -14.32
CA THR A 767 12.76 1.34 -15.42
C THR A 767 13.18 0.26 -16.42
N THR A 768 13.74 0.64 -17.56
CA THR A 768 14.27 -0.30 -18.56
C THR A 768 15.66 -0.79 -18.16
N ASP A 769 16.00 -2.07 -18.40
CA ASP A 769 17.39 -2.53 -18.23
C ASP A 769 18.33 -1.72 -19.16
N PRO A 770 19.39 -1.07 -18.64
CA PRO A 770 20.34 -0.34 -19.48
C PRO A 770 21.13 -1.23 -20.46
N ASP A 771 21.26 -2.54 -20.18
CA ASP A 771 21.92 -3.50 -21.07
C ASP A 771 20.93 -4.21 -22.03
N ASP A 772 19.64 -4.37 -21.65
CA ASP A 772 18.57 -4.90 -22.52
C ASP A 772 17.33 -4.00 -22.58
N PRO A 773 17.14 -3.21 -23.67
CA PRO A 773 15.99 -2.32 -23.85
C PRO A 773 14.60 -2.99 -23.92
N SER A 774 14.48 -4.31 -23.78
CA SER A 774 13.22 -5.04 -23.79
C SER A 774 12.76 -5.58 -22.42
N ASN A 775 13.63 -5.55 -21.42
CA ASN A 775 13.41 -6.04 -20.05
C ASN A 775 13.07 -4.87 -19.11
N GLN A 776 12.09 -5.00 -18.22
CA GLN A 776 11.92 -4.04 -17.11
C GLN A 776 12.70 -4.48 -15.88
N VAL A 777 13.17 -3.52 -15.08
CA VAL A 777 13.92 -3.76 -13.83
C VAL A 777 13.49 -2.74 -12.79
N ALA A 778 13.56 -3.10 -11.51
CA ALA A 778 13.36 -2.16 -10.43
C ALA A 778 14.62 -1.30 -10.23
N GLN A 779 14.48 0.02 -10.27
CA GLN A 779 15.49 0.96 -9.82
C GLN A 779 15.16 1.41 -8.39
N THR A 780 16.03 1.06 -7.44
CA THR A 780 15.92 1.47 -6.03
C THR A 780 17.03 2.46 -5.70
N THR A 781 16.68 3.61 -5.14
CA THR A 781 17.63 4.61 -4.60
C THR A 781 17.49 4.72 -3.09
N LYS A 782 18.60 4.61 -2.36
CA LYS A 782 18.69 4.89 -0.92
C LYS A 782 19.12 6.34 -0.72
N GLY A 783 18.13 7.23 -0.58
CA GLY A 783 18.30 8.68 -0.61
C GLY A 783 19.19 9.23 0.52
N VAL A 784 19.65 10.47 0.37
CA VAL A 784 20.50 11.14 1.38
C VAL A 784 19.79 11.20 2.74
N GLY A 785 20.37 10.53 3.74
CA GLY A 785 19.83 10.50 5.10
C GLY A 785 18.80 9.39 5.38
N ALA A 786 18.51 8.51 4.41
CA ALA A 786 17.71 7.31 4.64
C ALA A 786 18.33 6.41 5.72
N GLN A 787 17.51 5.65 6.45
CA GLN A 787 18.00 4.86 7.58
C GLN A 787 18.95 3.73 7.17
N THR A 788 19.75 3.27 8.13
CA THR A 788 20.63 2.11 7.96
C THR A 788 19.87 0.86 7.50
N PHE A 789 18.62 0.72 7.93
CA PHE A 789 17.69 -0.36 7.62
C PHE A 789 16.56 0.05 6.66
N ALA A 790 16.72 1.11 5.85
CA ALA A 790 15.76 1.42 4.80
C ALA A 790 15.65 0.27 3.78
N GLY A 791 14.47 0.07 3.21
CA GLY A 791 14.13 -1.13 2.45
C GLY A 791 12.90 -0.97 1.55
N THR A 792 12.63 -2.03 0.77
CA THR A 792 11.50 -2.14 -0.17
C THR A 792 10.82 -3.49 0.03
N ILE A 793 9.52 -3.50 0.32
CA ILE A 793 8.68 -4.71 0.29
C ILE A 793 8.37 -5.02 -1.17
N VAL A 794 8.63 -6.27 -1.59
CA VAL A 794 8.34 -6.74 -2.93
C VAL A 794 6.88 -7.18 -3.00
N GLY A 795 6.04 -6.30 -3.53
CA GLY A 795 4.59 -6.44 -3.57
C GLY A 795 3.86 -5.49 -2.62
N THR A 796 2.53 -5.68 -2.56
CA THR A 796 1.67 -5.02 -1.58
C THR A 796 1.86 -5.62 -0.17
N SER A 797 1.18 -5.06 0.82
CA SER A 797 1.16 -5.55 2.20
C SER A 797 0.64 -6.99 2.37
N GLU A 798 -0.07 -7.55 1.37
CA GLU A 798 -0.44 -8.97 1.32
C GLU A 798 0.71 -9.90 0.88
N GLY A 799 1.71 -9.37 0.19
CA GLY A 799 2.83 -10.11 -0.40
C GLY A 799 2.53 -10.83 -1.70
N PHE A 800 3.25 -11.93 -1.92
CA PHE A 800 3.14 -12.80 -3.08
C PHE A 800 1.81 -13.57 -3.11
N ALA A 801 1.28 -13.88 -4.30
CA ALA A 801 0.02 -14.60 -4.47
C ALA A 801 0.02 -15.95 -3.74
N ASN A 802 1.02 -16.78 -4.02
CA ASN A 802 1.30 -18.00 -3.27
C ASN A 802 2.33 -17.76 -2.16
N PRO A 803 2.35 -18.57 -1.09
CA PRO A 803 3.49 -18.63 -0.19
C PRO A 803 4.74 -19.10 -0.95
N ILE A 804 5.89 -18.49 -0.64
CA ILE A 804 7.22 -18.84 -1.16
C ILE A 804 7.41 -20.35 -0.94
N PRO A 805 7.48 -21.17 -2.02
CA PRO A 805 7.33 -22.62 -1.89
C PRO A 805 8.66 -23.29 -1.49
N PHE A 806 9.18 -22.93 -0.32
CA PHE A 806 10.35 -23.57 0.28
C PHE A 806 10.09 -25.05 0.58
N THR A 807 11.08 -25.88 0.29
CA THR A 807 11.06 -27.33 0.56
C THR A 807 12.18 -27.70 1.53
N ALA A 808 12.27 -28.97 1.93
CA ALA A 808 13.38 -29.44 2.76
C ALA A 808 14.76 -29.26 2.08
N THR A 809 14.80 -29.21 0.74
CA THR A 809 15.99 -29.03 -0.09
C THR A 809 16.14 -27.60 -0.63
N GLU A 810 15.03 -26.93 -0.96
CA GLU A 810 15.01 -25.59 -1.55
C GLU A 810 14.62 -24.55 -0.49
N GLN A 811 15.62 -23.90 0.10
CA GLN A 811 15.46 -22.89 1.15
C GLN A 811 16.22 -21.59 0.80
N ALA A 812 16.36 -21.28 -0.49
CA ALA A 812 17.16 -20.15 -0.95
C ALA A 812 16.39 -19.30 -1.97
N LEU A 813 16.65 -17.99 -1.99
CA LEU A 813 16.16 -17.07 -3.02
C LEU A 813 17.36 -16.47 -3.77
N SER A 814 17.21 -16.18 -5.06
CA SER A 814 18.19 -15.43 -5.84
C SER A 814 17.64 -14.08 -6.28
N LEU A 815 18.55 -13.12 -6.53
CA LEU A 815 18.26 -11.77 -7.01
C LEU A 815 19.31 -11.39 -8.06
N ARG A 816 18.91 -10.96 -9.26
CA ARG A 816 19.81 -10.27 -10.21
C ARG A 816 19.93 -8.81 -9.76
N VAL A 817 21.14 -8.30 -9.60
CA VAL A 817 21.39 -6.93 -9.12
C VAL A 817 22.57 -6.27 -9.84
N ARG A 818 22.44 -4.98 -10.13
CA ARG A 818 23.49 -4.11 -10.66
C ARG A 818 23.83 -3.03 -9.63
N PRO A 819 24.79 -3.30 -8.73
CA PRO A 819 25.15 -2.37 -7.66
C PRO A 819 26.14 -1.29 -8.14
N PRO A 820 26.17 -0.11 -7.51
CA PRO A 820 27.08 0.97 -7.89
C PRO A 820 28.54 0.68 -7.49
N ALA A 821 28.76 -0.20 -6.50
CA ALA A 821 30.07 -0.69 -6.08
C ALA A 821 30.03 -2.13 -5.54
N ALA A 822 31.20 -2.77 -5.52
CA ALA A 822 31.42 -4.09 -4.92
C ALA A 822 31.61 -3.97 -3.40
N GLY A 823 31.22 -5.01 -2.65
CA GLY A 823 31.32 -5.10 -1.21
C GLY A 823 30.16 -4.47 -0.44
N ILE A 824 29.14 -3.94 -1.14
CA ILE A 824 27.94 -3.35 -0.53
C ILE A 824 27.09 -4.48 0.07
N PRO A 825 26.65 -4.38 1.33
CA PRO A 825 25.72 -5.34 1.92
C PRO A 825 24.30 -5.16 1.38
N ILE A 826 23.67 -6.25 0.95
CA ILE A 826 22.23 -6.33 0.67
C ILE A 826 21.66 -7.40 1.61
N LEU A 827 20.56 -7.09 2.29
CA LEU A 827 19.82 -8.05 3.11
C LEU A 827 18.48 -8.35 2.45
N LEU A 828 18.12 -9.63 2.38
CA LEU A 828 16.80 -10.10 1.99
C LEU A 828 16.13 -10.75 3.20
N LYS A 829 14.96 -10.23 3.56
CA LYS A 829 14.10 -10.76 4.62
C LYS A 829 12.88 -11.42 4.00
N ILE A 830 12.41 -12.50 4.62
CA ILE A 830 11.15 -13.17 4.32
C ILE A 830 10.23 -13.15 5.54
N GLU A 831 8.93 -13.01 5.31
CA GLU A 831 7.91 -12.98 6.38
C GLU A 831 6.65 -13.74 5.96
N ASN A 832 5.95 -14.37 6.90
CA ASN A 832 4.57 -14.80 6.73
C ASN A 832 3.58 -13.61 6.76
N ALA A 833 2.30 -13.85 6.45
CA ALA A 833 1.30 -12.80 6.24
C ALA A 833 1.17 -11.83 7.44
N ASP A 834 1.14 -12.35 8.67
CA ASP A 834 1.02 -11.61 9.93
C ASP A 834 2.37 -11.13 10.53
N ALA A 835 3.49 -11.44 9.86
CA ALA A 835 4.87 -11.22 10.32
C ALA A 835 5.26 -11.96 11.62
N SER A 836 4.49 -12.95 12.10
CA SER A 836 4.82 -13.70 13.32
C SER A 836 6.01 -14.66 13.15
N ALA A 837 6.36 -15.02 11.91
CA ALA A 837 7.51 -15.82 11.57
C ALA A 837 8.28 -15.17 10.42
N THR A 838 9.52 -14.76 10.71
CA THR A 838 10.41 -14.09 9.77
C THR A 838 11.78 -14.75 9.72
N ALA A 839 12.55 -14.49 8.67
CA ALA A 839 13.97 -14.84 8.59
C ALA A 839 14.70 -13.90 7.63
N GLU A 840 16.01 -13.74 7.82
CA GLU A 840 16.82 -12.77 7.06
C GLU A 840 18.20 -13.34 6.73
N VAL A 841 18.71 -12.99 5.54
CA VAL A 841 20.05 -13.37 5.08
C VAL A 841 20.69 -12.14 4.44
N GLN A 842 21.94 -11.86 4.78
CA GLN A 842 22.73 -10.78 4.18
C GLN A 842 23.79 -11.35 3.24
N VAL A 843 23.91 -10.78 2.04
CA VAL A 843 24.93 -11.09 1.04
C VAL A 843 25.57 -9.78 0.59
N ASN A 844 26.89 -9.76 0.44
CA ASN A 844 27.61 -8.58 -0.07
C ASN A 844 27.84 -8.72 -1.58
N THR A 845 27.70 -7.61 -2.31
CA THR A 845 27.97 -7.51 -3.75
C THR A 845 29.43 -7.83 -4.08
N THR A 846 29.70 -8.35 -5.27
CA THR A 846 31.04 -8.75 -5.73
C THR A 846 31.55 -7.95 -6.92
N VAL A 847 30.65 -7.31 -7.69
CA VAL A 847 31.01 -6.47 -8.86
C VAL A 847 30.52 -5.02 -8.69
N ALA A 848 30.79 -4.16 -9.68
CA ALA A 848 30.42 -2.76 -9.67
C ALA A 848 29.95 -2.32 -11.06
N ASN A 849 28.77 -1.73 -11.15
CA ASN A 849 28.12 -1.23 -12.37
C ASN A 849 27.93 -2.31 -13.46
N GLN A 850 27.86 -3.58 -13.04
CA GLN A 850 27.63 -4.78 -13.83
C GLN A 850 26.58 -5.64 -13.12
N TRP A 851 25.81 -6.42 -13.88
CA TRP A 851 24.86 -7.37 -13.33
C TRP A 851 25.58 -8.56 -12.66
N GLU A 852 25.16 -8.92 -11.43
CA GLU A 852 25.50 -10.17 -10.74
C GLU A 852 24.25 -10.81 -10.13
N THR A 853 24.30 -12.10 -9.80
CA THR A 853 23.21 -12.81 -9.11
C THR A 853 23.65 -13.13 -7.68
N LEU A 854 22.96 -12.56 -6.69
CA LEU A 854 23.14 -12.91 -5.28
C LEU A 854 22.21 -14.07 -4.91
N VAL A 855 22.64 -14.91 -3.95
CA VAL A 855 21.87 -16.07 -3.47
C VAL A 855 21.78 -16.02 -1.95
N PHE A 856 20.57 -15.94 -1.44
CA PHE A 856 20.20 -15.80 -0.04
C PHE A 856 19.72 -17.16 0.49
N ASP A 857 20.61 -17.91 1.15
CA ASP A 857 20.33 -19.25 1.68
C ASP A 857 19.75 -19.20 3.11
N PHE A 858 18.42 -19.34 3.23
CA PHE A 858 17.71 -19.35 4.51
C PHE A 858 17.87 -20.67 5.30
N SER A 859 18.45 -21.73 4.70
CA SER A 859 18.82 -22.92 5.48
C SER A 859 19.92 -22.61 6.50
N SER A 860 20.75 -21.59 6.21
CA SER A 860 21.80 -21.10 7.13
C SER A 860 21.25 -20.48 8.42
N VAL A 861 19.99 -20.00 8.41
CA VAL A 861 19.28 -19.43 9.58
C VAL A 861 18.16 -20.34 10.11
N GLY A 862 17.89 -21.48 9.47
CA GLY A 862 17.08 -22.56 10.02
C GLY A 862 15.56 -22.36 9.98
N ILE A 863 15.02 -21.94 8.83
CA ILE A 863 13.58 -21.67 8.65
C ILE A 863 12.68 -22.89 8.86
N ASN A 864 11.43 -22.65 9.29
CA ASN A 864 10.39 -23.66 9.30
C ASN A 864 9.72 -23.72 7.93
N ILE A 865 10.07 -24.72 7.11
CA ILE A 865 9.50 -24.95 5.77
C ILE A 865 7.98 -25.20 5.74
N ASN A 866 7.32 -25.35 6.89
CA ASN A 866 5.86 -25.48 7.00
C ASN A 866 5.17 -24.12 7.27
N THR A 867 5.93 -23.05 7.50
CA THR A 867 5.42 -21.69 7.64
C THR A 867 5.14 -21.12 6.25
N PRO A 868 3.93 -20.56 5.99
CA PRO A 868 3.62 -19.89 4.74
C PRO A 868 4.23 -18.49 4.70
N TYR A 869 5.55 -18.42 4.48
CA TYR A 869 6.23 -17.16 4.14
C TYR A 869 5.62 -16.61 2.85
N LYS A 870 5.13 -15.37 2.86
CA LYS A 870 4.39 -14.74 1.76
C LYS A 870 5.02 -13.43 1.28
N ARG A 871 5.87 -12.78 2.08
CA ARG A 871 6.48 -11.48 1.76
C ARG A 871 8.00 -11.60 1.66
N ALA A 872 8.59 -10.82 0.76
CA ALA A 872 10.02 -10.59 0.64
C ALA A 872 10.32 -9.10 0.77
N ILE A 873 11.40 -8.74 1.45
CA ILE A 873 11.80 -7.35 1.71
C ILE A 873 13.29 -7.18 1.45
N LEU A 874 13.65 -6.25 0.56
CA LEU A 874 15.02 -5.97 0.13
C LEU A 874 15.57 -4.70 0.78
N PHE A 875 16.72 -4.83 1.42
CA PHE A 875 17.43 -3.76 2.11
C PHE A 875 18.76 -3.51 1.40
N PHE A 876 18.85 -2.44 0.62
CA PHE A 876 20.08 -2.09 -0.08
C PHE A 876 21.02 -1.30 0.85
N ASP A 877 22.33 -1.49 0.69
CA ASP A 877 23.37 -0.91 1.54
C ASP A 877 23.06 -1.05 3.06
N PHE A 878 22.65 -2.26 3.46
CA PHE A 878 22.14 -2.54 4.80
C PHE A 878 23.19 -2.26 5.89
N GLY A 879 22.78 -1.53 6.94
CA GLY A 879 23.65 -1.07 8.02
C GLY A 879 24.31 0.30 7.78
N ASN A 880 24.24 0.85 6.56
CA ASN A 880 24.80 2.16 6.20
C ASN A 880 23.70 3.20 5.95
N ILE A 881 23.93 4.43 6.42
CA ILE A 881 23.04 5.58 6.20
C ILE A 881 23.02 5.93 4.71
N GLY A 882 21.82 6.20 4.18
CA GLY A 882 21.61 6.52 2.77
C GLY A 882 22.42 7.72 2.29
N SER A 883 23.00 7.58 1.10
CA SER A 883 23.97 8.51 0.52
C SER A 883 23.73 8.80 -0.97
N ASP A 884 22.46 8.67 -1.39
CA ASP A 884 22.02 8.78 -2.79
C ASP A 884 22.55 7.65 -3.67
N THR A 885 22.52 6.42 -3.14
CA THR A 885 23.03 5.22 -3.81
C THR A 885 21.91 4.48 -4.55
N THR A 886 22.03 4.39 -5.87
CA THR A 886 21.08 3.72 -6.76
C THR A 886 21.54 2.31 -7.14
N PHE A 887 20.61 1.37 -7.15
CA PHE A 887 20.74 -0.03 -7.55
C PHE A 887 19.69 -0.35 -8.61
N LEU A 888 20.02 -1.18 -9.59
CA LEU A 888 18.99 -1.86 -10.41
C LEU A 888 18.90 -3.31 -9.94
N TRP A 889 17.69 -3.88 -9.92
CA TRP A 889 17.48 -5.28 -9.54
C TRP A 889 16.30 -5.92 -10.26
N ASP A 890 16.37 -7.25 -10.39
CA ASP A 890 15.49 -8.09 -11.19
C ASP A 890 15.59 -9.56 -10.73
N ASP A 891 14.83 -10.47 -11.35
CA ASP A 891 14.86 -11.94 -11.14
C ASP A 891 14.78 -12.37 -9.66
N LEU A 892 13.91 -11.77 -8.83
CA LEU A 892 13.69 -12.29 -7.49
C LEU A 892 12.90 -13.60 -7.57
N GLN A 893 13.57 -14.72 -7.31
CA GLN A 893 13.02 -16.06 -7.53
C GLN A 893 13.57 -17.10 -6.55
N LEU A 894 12.98 -18.29 -6.54
CA LEU A 894 13.54 -19.46 -5.83
C LEU A 894 14.90 -19.84 -6.44
N ALA A 895 15.95 -19.80 -5.61
CA ALA A 895 17.22 -20.40 -5.96
C ALA A 895 17.16 -21.90 -5.70
N ALA A 896 17.50 -22.69 -6.72
CA ALA A 896 17.61 -24.13 -6.59
C ALA A 896 18.59 -24.51 -5.45
N GLY A 897 18.24 -25.56 -4.70
CA GLY A 897 18.51 -25.66 -3.26
C GLY A 897 19.93 -25.42 -2.75
N GLY A 898 20.01 -24.76 -1.57
CA GLY A 898 21.25 -24.48 -0.83
C GLY A 898 22.04 -25.70 -0.36
N GLY A 899 21.44 -26.90 -0.40
CA GLY A 899 22.21 -28.14 -0.45
C GLY A 899 22.80 -28.32 -1.85
N MET A 900 24.03 -27.80 -2.08
CA MET A 900 24.68 -27.71 -3.41
C MET A 900 24.18 -28.75 -4.40
N LEU A 901 23.42 -28.29 -5.42
CA LEU A 901 22.97 -29.12 -6.53
C LEU A 901 24.12 -30.03 -7.00
N GLN A 902 23.86 -31.34 -7.00
CA GLN A 902 24.84 -32.37 -7.29
C GLN A 902 25.53 -32.02 -8.60
N GLN A 903 26.86 -31.97 -8.59
CA GLN A 903 27.63 -31.74 -9.81
C GLN A 903 27.18 -32.79 -10.85
N ILE A 904 26.82 -32.33 -12.04
CA ILE A 904 26.35 -33.17 -13.14
C ILE A 904 27.25 -34.41 -13.31
N ASP A 905 26.68 -35.57 -13.62
CA ASP A 905 27.45 -36.80 -13.81
C ASP A 905 26.75 -37.71 -14.83
N LEU A 906 27.41 -38.80 -15.25
CA LEU A 906 26.85 -39.76 -16.20
C LEU A 906 26.04 -40.85 -15.46
N PRO A 907 24.77 -41.13 -15.84
CA PRO A 907 24.04 -40.60 -17.00
C PRO A 907 23.37 -39.24 -16.74
N VAL A 908 23.37 -38.38 -17.76
CA VAL A 908 22.63 -37.10 -17.75
C VAL A 908 21.27 -37.30 -18.44
N THR A 909 20.17 -37.17 -17.68
CA THR A 909 18.78 -37.24 -18.22
C THR A 909 17.97 -35.95 -18.03
N PHE A 910 18.57 -34.90 -17.45
CA PHE A 910 17.92 -33.60 -17.17
C PHE A 910 16.71 -33.61 -16.21
N ASP A 911 16.27 -34.76 -15.71
CA ASP A 911 15.06 -34.91 -14.89
C ASP A 911 15.24 -34.69 -13.37
N ASP A 912 16.45 -34.85 -12.82
CA ASP A 912 16.65 -34.76 -11.36
C ASP A 912 16.81 -33.29 -10.92
N PRO A 913 15.83 -32.69 -10.20
CA PRO A 913 15.91 -31.30 -9.77
C PRO A 913 17.05 -31.04 -8.77
N ASN A 914 17.69 -32.09 -8.23
CA ASN A 914 18.81 -32.00 -7.32
C ASN A 914 20.18 -31.97 -8.02
N VAL A 915 20.24 -31.84 -9.36
CA VAL A 915 21.47 -31.88 -10.16
C VAL A 915 21.73 -30.56 -10.91
N ASN A 916 22.99 -30.11 -10.93
CA ASN A 916 23.38 -28.85 -11.54
C ASN A 916 23.65 -28.97 -13.05
N TYR A 917 22.58 -28.99 -13.85
CA TYR A 917 22.63 -29.12 -15.31
C TYR A 917 23.07 -27.83 -16.05
N VAL A 918 24.18 -27.20 -15.63
CA VAL A 918 24.75 -26.05 -16.38
C VAL A 918 25.08 -26.49 -17.81
N LEU A 919 24.59 -25.72 -18.79
CA LEU A 919 24.98 -25.82 -20.19
C LEU A 919 25.76 -24.55 -20.55
N THR A 920 26.98 -24.69 -21.07
CA THR A 920 27.81 -23.56 -21.49
C THR A 920 27.93 -23.56 -23.02
N ASP A 921 27.11 -22.76 -23.68
CA ASP A 921 27.15 -22.60 -25.14
C ASP A 921 28.30 -21.71 -25.63
N PHE A 922 28.73 -21.94 -26.86
CA PHE A 922 29.72 -21.09 -27.53
C PHE A 922 29.56 -21.08 -29.05
N GLY A 923 30.04 -20.01 -29.68
CA GLY A 923 30.06 -19.86 -31.14
C GLY A 923 28.73 -19.47 -31.79
N GLY A 924 27.70 -19.12 -31.02
CA GLY A 924 26.36 -18.77 -31.52
C GLY A 924 25.31 -19.87 -31.38
N THR A 925 25.59 -20.90 -30.59
CA THR A 925 24.56 -21.82 -30.08
C THR A 925 23.83 -21.18 -28.89
N VAL A 926 22.57 -21.55 -28.67
CA VAL A 926 21.79 -21.24 -27.45
C VAL A 926 21.07 -22.51 -27.00
N SER A 927 21.20 -22.90 -25.74
CA SER A 927 20.58 -24.10 -25.18
C SER A 927 19.74 -23.81 -23.92
N ALA A 928 18.69 -24.59 -23.73
CA ALA A 928 17.77 -24.48 -22.60
C ALA A 928 17.19 -25.86 -22.21
N LEU A 929 16.77 -26.04 -20.96
CA LEU A 929 16.05 -27.24 -20.54
C LEU A 929 14.55 -27.07 -20.77
N VAL A 930 13.96 -27.92 -21.60
CA VAL A 930 12.54 -27.87 -21.99
C VAL A 930 11.85 -29.21 -21.65
N ASN A 931 10.56 -29.34 -21.95
CA ASN A 931 9.87 -30.63 -21.91
C ASN A 931 10.15 -31.42 -23.21
N ASP A 932 10.13 -32.75 -23.16
CA ASP A 932 10.32 -33.64 -24.33
C ASP A 932 9.40 -33.23 -25.50
N PRO A 933 9.92 -33.02 -26.73
CA PRO A 933 9.11 -32.74 -27.93
C PRO A 933 8.16 -33.87 -28.34
N ASP A 934 8.30 -35.09 -27.79
CA ASP A 934 7.29 -36.16 -27.91
C ASP A 934 6.11 -35.93 -26.94
N PRO A 935 4.89 -35.65 -27.42
CA PRO A 935 3.73 -35.47 -26.55
C PRO A 935 3.38 -36.68 -25.68
N ALA A 936 3.91 -37.87 -25.98
CA ALA A 936 3.76 -39.05 -25.13
C ALA A 936 4.57 -38.96 -23.82
N ASN A 937 5.63 -38.14 -23.79
CA ASN A 937 6.57 -38.02 -22.67
C ASN A 937 6.68 -36.56 -22.15
N ALA A 938 5.70 -35.69 -22.41
CA ALA A 938 5.76 -34.25 -22.16
C ALA A 938 5.96 -33.78 -20.69
N GLY A 939 6.19 -34.71 -19.75
CA GLY A 939 6.65 -34.45 -18.39
C GLY A 939 8.13 -34.82 -18.11
N ASN A 940 8.85 -35.39 -19.08
CA ASN A 940 10.31 -35.59 -19.06
C ASN A 940 10.99 -34.28 -19.46
N ARG A 941 12.14 -33.96 -18.87
CA ARG A 941 12.95 -32.80 -19.27
C ARG A 941 14.03 -33.22 -20.24
N VAL A 942 14.39 -32.35 -21.18
CA VAL A 942 15.45 -32.58 -22.18
C VAL A 942 16.20 -31.29 -22.48
N ALA A 943 17.44 -31.38 -22.94
CA ALA A 943 18.17 -30.22 -23.45
C ALA A 943 17.71 -29.91 -24.88
N GLN A 944 17.15 -28.71 -25.08
CA GLN A 944 17.00 -28.09 -26.39
C GLN A 944 18.27 -27.30 -26.71
N THR A 945 18.73 -27.38 -27.95
CA THR A 945 19.88 -26.62 -28.46
C THR A 945 19.52 -26.04 -29.83
N VAL A 946 19.54 -24.72 -29.95
CA VAL A 946 19.32 -23.97 -31.20
C VAL A 946 20.68 -23.51 -31.75
N LYS A 947 20.91 -23.76 -33.05
CA LYS A 947 22.12 -23.29 -33.74
C LYS A 947 21.78 -22.10 -34.64
N SER A 948 21.77 -20.91 -34.04
CA SER A 948 21.22 -19.68 -34.61
C SER A 948 21.84 -19.28 -35.96
N ALA A 949 21.13 -18.53 -36.79
CA ALA A 949 21.57 -18.12 -38.12
C ALA A 949 22.95 -17.41 -38.08
N GLY A 950 23.90 -17.95 -38.84
CA GLY A 950 25.27 -17.43 -38.89
C GLY A 950 26.19 -17.89 -37.76
N ALA A 951 25.71 -18.72 -36.81
CA ALA A 951 26.57 -19.36 -35.80
C ALA A 951 27.72 -20.14 -36.45
N ALA A 952 28.85 -20.20 -35.73
CA ALA A 952 30.09 -20.76 -36.24
C ALA A 952 29.97 -22.24 -36.61
N THR A 953 30.79 -22.68 -37.58
CA THR A 953 30.84 -24.08 -38.03
C THR A 953 31.20 -25.08 -36.92
N PHE A 954 31.81 -24.58 -35.84
CA PHE A 954 32.22 -25.32 -34.64
C PHE A 954 31.37 -24.97 -33.40
N ALA A 955 30.25 -24.25 -33.54
CA ALA A 955 29.39 -23.90 -32.40
C ALA A 955 28.80 -25.15 -31.73
N GLY A 956 28.67 -25.11 -30.41
CA GLY A 956 28.29 -26.26 -29.58
C GLY A 956 28.10 -25.88 -28.11
N THR A 957 27.94 -26.91 -27.27
CA THR A 957 27.48 -26.80 -25.89
C THR A 957 28.32 -27.72 -24.99
N THR A 958 28.99 -27.13 -23.99
CA THR A 958 29.73 -27.87 -22.95
C THR A 958 28.79 -28.24 -21.81
N LEU A 959 28.91 -29.48 -21.32
CA LEU A 959 28.14 -29.96 -20.17
C LEU A 959 28.84 -29.66 -18.85
N GLY A 960 28.07 -29.11 -17.91
CA GLY A 960 28.53 -28.72 -16.59
C GLY A 960 29.26 -27.39 -16.56
N SER A 961 29.72 -27.04 -15.37
CA SER A 961 30.57 -25.87 -15.14
C SER A 961 32.02 -26.15 -15.60
N GLY A 962 32.92 -25.20 -15.34
CA GLY A 962 34.37 -25.38 -15.54
C GLY A 962 35.02 -26.52 -14.75
N THR A 963 34.30 -27.21 -13.84
CA THR A 963 34.79 -28.41 -13.16
C THR A 963 34.34 -29.73 -13.81
N GLY A 964 33.43 -29.70 -14.79
CA GLY A 964 32.96 -30.88 -15.51
C GLY A 964 32.02 -31.79 -14.71
N PHE A 965 32.11 -33.09 -14.94
CA PHE A 965 31.34 -34.13 -14.27
C PHE A 965 31.86 -34.44 -12.84
N ALA A 966 30.99 -34.94 -11.97
CA ALA A 966 31.36 -35.36 -10.61
C ALA A 966 32.34 -36.54 -10.59
N ASN A 967 32.22 -37.48 -11.54
CA ASN A 967 33.16 -38.59 -11.71
C ASN A 967 33.86 -38.53 -13.09
N PRO A 968 35.14 -38.94 -13.17
CA PRO A 968 35.82 -39.11 -14.45
C PRO A 968 35.13 -40.12 -15.37
N ILE A 969 35.06 -39.79 -16.66
CA ILE A 969 34.46 -40.67 -17.68
C ILE A 969 35.30 -41.96 -17.77
N PRO A 970 34.74 -43.16 -17.46
CA PRO A 970 35.53 -44.33 -17.10
C PRO A 970 36.06 -45.14 -18.31
N PHE A 971 36.73 -44.45 -19.23
CA PHE A 971 37.35 -45.04 -20.42
C PHE A 971 38.41 -46.08 -20.07
N THR A 972 38.38 -47.22 -20.78
CA THR A 972 39.40 -48.28 -20.67
C THR A 972 39.70 -48.88 -22.04
N PRO A 973 40.82 -49.63 -22.23
CA PRO A 973 41.13 -50.29 -23.50
C PRO A 973 40.07 -51.29 -24.03
N THR A 974 39.03 -51.58 -23.25
CA THR A 974 37.88 -52.43 -23.63
C THR A 974 36.53 -51.74 -23.48
N ALA A 975 36.48 -50.47 -23.05
CA ALA A 975 35.26 -49.69 -22.91
C ALA A 975 35.52 -48.25 -23.39
N THR A 976 35.13 -47.98 -24.63
CA THR A 976 35.47 -46.77 -25.39
C THR A 976 34.24 -46.03 -25.91
N ARG A 977 33.05 -46.30 -25.35
CA ARG A 977 31.77 -45.86 -25.90
C ARG A 977 30.99 -44.97 -24.96
N MET A 978 30.34 -43.98 -25.54
CA MET A 978 29.27 -43.20 -24.93
C MET A 978 28.07 -43.19 -25.89
N SER A 979 26.87 -43.04 -25.35
CA SER A 979 25.66 -42.85 -26.13
C SER A 979 24.86 -41.64 -25.66
N VAL A 980 24.04 -41.09 -26.56
CA VAL A 980 23.10 -39.97 -26.28
C VAL A 980 21.85 -40.15 -27.15
N ARG A 981 20.66 -39.86 -26.61
CA ARG A 981 19.45 -39.68 -27.42
C ARG A 981 19.49 -38.32 -28.10
N VAL A 982 19.10 -38.26 -29.38
CA VAL A 982 18.89 -37.01 -30.13
C VAL A 982 17.57 -37.02 -30.88
N TRP A 983 16.97 -35.85 -31.04
CA TRP A 983 15.83 -35.56 -31.90
C TRP A 983 16.20 -34.38 -32.79
N VAL A 984 16.19 -34.60 -34.10
CA VAL A 984 16.69 -33.64 -35.09
C VAL A 984 15.66 -33.39 -36.22
N PRO A 985 15.65 -32.22 -36.87
CA PRO A 985 14.59 -31.88 -37.83
C PRO A 985 14.71 -32.64 -39.16
N THR A 986 15.91 -33.13 -39.51
CA THR A 986 16.23 -33.86 -40.75
C THR A 986 17.29 -34.95 -40.50
N PRO A 987 17.33 -36.03 -41.31
CA PRO A 987 18.35 -37.07 -41.19
C PRO A 987 19.65 -36.65 -41.90
N GLY A 988 20.79 -37.18 -41.46
CA GLY A 988 22.11 -36.87 -42.02
C GLY A 988 22.75 -35.60 -41.43
N ILE A 989 22.32 -35.18 -40.24
CA ILE A 989 22.96 -34.12 -39.46
C ILE A 989 24.22 -34.68 -38.79
N PRO A 990 25.40 -34.06 -38.97
CA PRO A 990 26.62 -34.45 -38.28
C PRO A 990 26.60 -33.98 -36.82
N VAL A 991 26.33 -34.90 -35.89
CA VAL A 991 26.50 -34.67 -34.46
C VAL A 991 27.90 -35.11 -34.03
N ARG A 992 28.61 -34.25 -33.32
CA ARG A 992 29.93 -34.54 -32.75
C ARG A 992 29.84 -34.54 -31.23
N LEU A 993 30.49 -35.53 -30.60
CA LEU A 993 30.74 -35.57 -29.17
C LEU A 993 32.25 -35.52 -28.95
N LYS A 994 32.70 -34.54 -28.17
CA LYS A 994 34.08 -34.38 -27.69
C LYS A 994 34.10 -34.67 -26.19
N VAL A 995 35.16 -35.31 -25.73
CA VAL A 995 35.49 -35.45 -24.30
C VAL A 995 36.85 -34.79 -24.03
N GLU A 996 36.98 -34.17 -22.86
CA GLU A 996 38.22 -33.50 -22.46
C GLU A 996 38.54 -33.58 -20.97
N ASN A 997 39.80 -33.34 -20.64
CA ASN A 997 40.29 -33.18 -19.28
C ASN A 997 40.10 -31.72 -18.80
N ALA A 998 40.24 -31.48 -17.50
CA ALA A 998 39.89 -30.22 -16.83
C ALA A 998 40.63 -28.93 -17.29
N ASP A 999 41.65 -29.04 -18.14
CA ASP A 999 42.36 -27.89 -18.74
C ASP A 999 42.32 -27.89 -20.28
N ALA A 1000 41.49 -28.75 -20.88
CA ALA A 1000 41.35 -28.98 -22.32
C ALA A 1000 42.65 -29.34 -23.08
N SER A 1001 43.75 -29.67 -22.38
CA SER A 1001 45.03 -30.02 -23.02
C SER A 1001 45.06 -31.44 -23.59
N VAL A 1002 44.16 -32.32 -23.16
CA VAL A 1002 43.94 -33.67 -23.69
C VAL A 1002 42.46 -33.85 -24.04
N THR A 1003 42.20 -34.07 -25.33
CA THR A 1003 40.84 -34.19 -25.87
C THR A 1003 40.71 -35.40 -26.78
N SER A 1004 39.49 -35.90 -26.96
CA SER A 1004 39.16 -36.90 -27.97
C SER A 1004 37.76 -36.61 -28.53
N GLU A 1005 37.53 -36.83 -29.81
CA GLU A 1005 36.28 -36.47 -30.47
C GLU A 1005 35.84 -37.51 -31.50
N VAL A 1006 34.53 -37.77 -31.56
CA VAL A 1006 33.89 -38.68 -32.51
C VAL A 1006 32.67 -38.00 -33.11
N GLN A 1007 32.42 -38.23 -34.40
CA GLN A 1007 31.30 -37.66 -35.13
C GLN A 1007 30.45 -38.77 -35.74
N VAL A 1008 29.14 -38.69 -35.55
CA VAL A 1008 28.13 -39.64 -36.02
C VAL A 1008 27.11 -38.87 -36.86
N GLN A 1009 26.50 -39.52 -37.84
CA GLN A 1009 25.44 -38.94 -38.68
C GLN A 1009 24.08 -39.42 -38.18
N THR A 1010 23.11 -38.51 -38.08
CA THR A 1010 21.73 -38.89 -37.72
C THR A 1010 21.07 -39.71 -38.82
N THR A 1011 20.12 -40.59 -38.45
CA THR A 1011 19.46 -41.51 -39.40
C THR A 1011 17.95 -41.30 -39.52
N VAL A 1012 17.30 -40.74 -38.49
CA VAL A 1012 15.87 -40.36 -38.51
C VAL A 1012 15.67 -38.84 -38.42
N SER A 1013 14.42 -38.40 -38.38
CA SER A 1013 14.04 -36.99 -38.24
C SER A 1013 12.69 -36.86 -37.54
N ASN A 1014 12.58 -35.88 -36.64
CA ASN A 1014 11.39 -35.60 -35.82
C ASN A 1014 10.93 -36.82 -35.01
N GLN A 1015 11.90 -37.61 -34.55
CA GLN A 1015 11.79 -38.80 -33.69
C GLN A 1015 13.09 -38.96 -32.91
N TRP A 1016 13.03 -39.59 -31.73
CA TRP A 1016 14.21 -39.94 -30.93
C TRP A 1016 15.03 -41.06 -31.57
N GLU A 1017 16.35 -40.89 -31.67
CA GLU A 1017 17.32 -41.97 -31.93
C GLU A 1017 18.53 -41.90 -30.99
N THR A 1018 19.13 -43.05 -30.68
CA THR A 1018 20.35 -43.12 -29.87
C THR A 1018 21.58 -43.15 -30.77
N LEU A 1019 22.45 -42.13 -30.66
CA LEU A 1019 23.76 -42.11 -31.31
C LEU A 1019 24.81 -42.73 -30.39
N VAL A 1020 25.72 -43.55 -30.94
CA VAL A 1020 26.79 -44.23 -30.19
C VAL A 1020 28.16 -43.81 -30.71
N PHE A 1021 28.95 -43.19 -29.84
CA PHE A 1021 30.27 -42.62 -30.13
C PHE A 1021 31.37 -43.56 -29.64
N ASP A 1022 32.07 -44.23 -30.56
CA ASP A 1022 33.17 -45.16 -30.21
C ASP A 1022 34.54 -44.50 -30.39
N PHE A 1023 35.08 -43.99 -29.28
CA PHE A 1023 36.34 -43.28 -29.17
C PHE A 1023 37.58 -44.14 -29.41
N ALA A 1024 37.44 -45.47 -29.57
CA ALA A 1024 38.52 -46.32 -30.07
C ALA A 1024 38.97 -45.89 -31.48
N ASN A 1025 38.03 -45.40 -32.31
CA ASN A 1025 38.32 -44.90 -33.66
C ASN A 1025 39.08 -43.55 -33.64
N ALA A 1026 38.94 -42.77 -32.56
CA ALA A 1026 39.65 -41.52 -32.34
C ALA A 1026 41.02 -41.71 -31.65
N GLY A 1027 41.37 -42.94 -31.25
CA GLY A 1027 42.64 -43.25 -30.60
C GLY A 1027 42.77 -42.71 -29.17
N ILE A 1028 41.66 -42.68 -28.41
CA ILE A 1028 41.57 -42.10 -27.07
C ILE A 1028 42.65 -42.59 -26.09
N ASP A 1029 43.29 -41.66 -25.38
CA ASP A 1029 44.28 -41.98 -24.36
C ASP A 1029 43.61 -42.44 -23.07
N THR A 1030 43.43 -43.75 -22.94
CA THR A 1030 42.89 -44.40 -21.72
C THR A 1030 43.78 -44.28 -20.47
N THR A 1031 44.87 -43.50 -20.50
CA THR A 1031 45.66 -43.11 -19.33
C THR A 1031 45.39 -41.68 -18.86
N ALA A 1032 44.62 -40.89 -19.62
CA ALA A 1032 44.21 -39.54 -19.26
C ALA A 1032 42.85 -39.51 -18.53
N THR A 1033 42.68 -38.54 -17.63
CA THR A 1033 41.44 -38.30 -16.88
C THR A 1033 40.53 -37.35 -17.65
N PHE A 1034 39.52 -37.89 -18.33
CA PHE A 1034 38.45 -37.09 -18.96
C PHE A 1034 37.36 -36.76 -17.94
N VAL A 1035 36.92 -35.51 -17.88
CA VAL A 1035 35.90 -35.01 -16.94
C VAL A 1035 34.84 -34.12 -17.60
N GLN A 1036 35.02 -33.69 -18.84
CA GLN A 1036 34.05 -32.85 -19.55
C GLN A 1036 33.60 -33.52 -20.85
N ALA A 1037 32.36 -33.24 -21.24
CA ALA A 1037 31.82 -33.56 -22.56
C ALA A 1037 31.28 -32.29 -23.23
N VAL A 1038 31.41 -32.23 -24.56
CA VAL A 1038 30.94 -31.13 -25.39
C VAL A 1038 30.24 -31.70 -26.60
N ILE A 1039 28.99 -31.30 -26.82
CA ILE A 1039 28.17 -31.73 -27.95
C ILE A 1039 28.07 -30.62 -29.00
N PHE A 1040 28.07 -31.00 -30.28
CA PHE A 1040 27.97 -30.08 -31.40
C PHE A 1040 26.96 -30.62 -32.41
N PHE A 1041 25.94 -29.83 -32.73
CA PHE A 1041 24.99 -30.14 -33.79
C PHE A 1041 25.40 -29.50 -35.12
N ASP A 1042 25.12 -30.21 -36.21
CA ASP A 1042 25.50 -29.85 -37.58
C ASP A 1042 26.96 -29.40 -37.72
N PHE A 1043 27.89 -30.17 -37.12
CA PHE A 1043 29.30 -29.81 -37.05
C PHE A 1043 29.95 -29.71 -38.44
N GLY A 1044 30.58 -28.56 -38.70
CA GLY A 1044 31.19 -28.20 -39.98
C GLY A 1044 30.35 -27.22 -40.81
N ASN A 1045 29.07 -27.05 -40.51
CA ASN A 1045 28.14 -26.14 -41.20
C ASN A 1045 27.78 -24.93 -40.31
N PHE A 1046 27.54 -23.78 -40.94
CA PHE A 1046 27.07 -22.58 -40.24
C PHE A 1046 25.64 -22.76 -39.73
N GLY A 1047 25.31 -22.11 -38.62
CA GLY A 1047 23.96 -22.13 -38.05
C GLY A 1047 22.91 -21.48 -38.96
N ASN A 1048 21.67 -21.91 -38.75
CA ASN A 1048 20.53 -21.75 -39.64
C ASN A 1048 19.17 -21.76 -38.89
N ASP A 1049 19.20 -21.42 -37.60
CA ASP A 1049 18.07 -21.47 -36.65
C ASP A 1049 17.44 -22.86 -36.45
N ALA A 1050 18.13 -23.93 -36.84
CA ALA A 1050 17.67 -25.28 -36.56
C ALA A 1050 17.75 -25.61 -35.06
N THR A 1051 16.62 -26.10 -34.53
CA THR A 1051 16.48 -26.65 -33.19
C THR A 1051 16.80 -28.14 -33.18
N TYR A 1052 17.55 -28.59 -32.18
CA TYR A 1052 17.84 -29.98 -31.87
C TYR A 1052 17.47 -30.25 -30.41
N TYR A 1053 17.09 -31.48 -30.06
CA TYR A 1053 16.88 -31.88 -28.67
C TYR A 1053 17.74 -33.10 -28.36
N TRP A 1054 18.21 -33.23 -27.12
CA TRP A 1054 19.07 -34.33 -26.70
C TRP A 1054 18.97 -34.64 -25.21
N ASP A 1055 19.23 -35.90 -24.88
CA ASP A 1055 18.90 -36.54 -23.60
C ASP A 1055 19.73 -37.84 -23.41
N ASP A 1056 19.69 -38.49 -22.25
CA ASP A 1056 20.41 -39.73 -21.91
C ASP A 1056 21.90 -39.74 -22.32
N LEU A 1057 22.68 -38.71 -22.01
CA LEU A 1057 24.14 -38.79 -22.23
C LEU A 1057 24.76 -39.73 -21.21
N GLN A 1058 25.24 -40.90 -21.65
CA GLN A 1058 25.72 -41.96 -20.77
C GLN A 1058 27.03 -42.60 -21.25
N PHE A 1059 27.77 -43.21 -20.32
CA PHE A 1059 28.92 -44.07 -20.64
C PHE A 1059 28.45 -45.51 -20.89
N GLY A 1060 28.65 -46.01 -22.11
CA GLY A 1060 28.11 -47.28 -22.56
C GLY A 1060 27.76 -47.28 -24.05
N PRO A 1061 27.21 -48.40 -24.55
CA PRO A 1061 26.55 -48.48 -25.86
C PRO A 1061 25.14 -47.87 -25.85
#